data_AF-A0A7R7VR00-F1
#
_entry.id   AF-A0A7R7VR00-F1
#
_cell.length_a   1.000
_cell.length_b   1.000
_cell.length_c   1.000
_cell.angle_alpha   90.00
_cell.angle_beta   90.00
_cell.angle_gamma   90.00
#
_symmetry.space_group_name_H-M   'P 1'
#
loop_
_entity.id
_entity.type
_entity.pdbx_description
1 polymer ?
#
loop_
_entity_poly.entity_id
_entity_poly.type
_entity_poly.pdbx_seq_one_letter_code
_entity_poly.pdbx_strand_id
1 'polypeptide(L)'
;MAAAITSWVLNPIQSLTMSRPRTRKLWCALSDDLQQSFSIECFADQDDIETLKKKIWEDIKEEIKDTTARNLKLYCPVVQLNYEEEFDVKNGEFLRPRRMITTNPLFPESKDPDVDIVVVVSRDTTTRKRKRSESQSANIPWIQSITENKLICPRERTVSKLAAILDDVNIVHVRGTPASGKTHLSELLRDYYRKEGRMVFLIKKWEELDSEDPWGSLIELVKKKNKELEGVPTTGFTVTSSQSEQDLSWVLTSDTVILVDEAQVTYNDTALWNTIIKERQSLTCLYDFRLCLFCSYGSPRTGPDQTFFTPVTLFDEQRISLTPQNQSRSPPIGLFYDKEEFKDVVSRLLTYKYSERFTFDESAQDYIYALSNGHPGAVESIVNVLFQNYRHDIKYETIRTLTEDHVIWFLEDTATVFDKLSRESVDRSFPHIKRCTSKISKILNTITEEGSIPFDINNADIRFCYQNGWIHRVALDGDNIAVLPSRLHEKYIEYSIGTMSQPLPARFDSLPKLCEEILSKFSIMNLRHSAEGKKMSTASQPRPVEAQYQAEFYRGFVHTAGQGVPISTEWSRTRDGRVDFYIPEKKWAVELLRNHIQVNEHISRFKEGGKYHPWLKEKMVKDWIIIDCATSLPTNEFTEPRLWHAVFINDYSVLQLYNHQQSLMMSVHLKN
;
A
#
# COMPACT_ATOMS: atom_id res chain seq x y z
N MET A 1 -2.18 25.76 -25.27
CA MET A 1 -1.76 25.56 -26.69
C MET A 1 -0.72 24.44 -26.67
N ALA A 2 -1.11 23.18 -26.89
CA ALA A 2 -1.30 22.51 -28.20
C ALA A 2 0.04 22.38 -28.96
N ALA A 3 0.52 21.24 -29.48
CA ALA A 3 0.15 19.82 -29.55
C ALA A 3 1.46 19.07 -29.95
N ALA A 4 1.72 17.78 -29.69
CA ALA A 4 1.25 16.57 -30.38
C ALA A 4 2.06 15.38 -29.75
N ILE A 5 1.59 14.20 -29.31
CA ILE A 5 0.79 13.09 -29.88
C ILE A 5 1.22 12.73 -31.32
N THR A 6 1.84 11.60 -31.65
CA THR A 6 1.28 10.23 -31.71
C THR A 6 2.34 9.27 -32.27
N SER A 7 2.32 8.00 -31.85
CA SER A 7 2.17 6.82 -32.74
C SER A 7 2.68 5.57 -32.04
N TRP A 8 1.79 4.65 -31.67
CA TRP A 8 1.83 3.26 -32.17
C TRP A 8 0.39 2.78 -32.39
N VAL A 9 -0.01 2.88 -33.66
CA VAL A 9 -0.79 1.93 -34.46
C VAL A 9 -2.10 1.38 -33.87
N LEU A 10 -3.18 2.02 -34.31
CA LEU A 10 -4.46 1.38 -34.64
C LEU A 10 -4.20 0.22 -35.61
N ASN A 11 -4.50 -1.02 -35.21
CA ASN A 11 -4.85 -2.01 -36.22
C ASN A 11 -6.20 -1.58 -36.84
N PRO A 12 -6.27 -1.53 -38.17
CA PRO A 12 -7.48 -1.14 -38.87
C PRO A 12 -8.58 -2.12 -38.50
N ILE A 13 -9.72 -1.58 -38.09
CA ILE A 13 -11.01 -2.23 -38.23
C ILE A 13 -11.15 -2.48 -39.73
N GLN A 14 -10.71 -3.66 -40.18
CA GLN A 14 -11.19 -4.21 -41.42
C GLN A 14 -12.69 -4.33 -41.26
N SER A 15 -13.41 -3.59 -42.10
CA SER A 15 -14.78 -3.89 -42.45
C SER A 15 -14.81 -5.30 -43.06
N LEU A 16 -14.91 -6.31 -42.21
CA LEU A 16 -15.60 -7.53 -42.55
C LEU A 16 -17.06 -7.28 -42.21
N THR A 17 -17.75 -6.65 -43.16
CA THR A 17 -19.14 -6.93 -43.46
C THR A 17 -19.27 -8.41 -43.85
N MET A 18 -19.01 -9.31 -42.91
CA MET A 18 -19.78 -10.53 -42.85
C MET A 18 -21.07 -10.11 -42.17
N SER A 19 -22.18 -10.21 -42.91
CA SER A 19 -23.52 -10.13 -42.35
C SER A 19 -23.56 -11.06 -41.14
N ARG A 20 -23.40 -10.47 -39.94
CA ARG A 20 -23.44 -11.21 -38.68
C ARG A 20 -24.74 -12.02 -38.67
N PRO A 21 -24.72 -13.28 -38.20
CA PRO A 21 -25.96 -14.00 -38.00
C PRO A 21 -26.90 -13.11 -37.19
N ARG A 22 -28.06 -12.76 -37.78
CA ARG A 22 -29.07 -11.95 -37.10
C ARG A 22 -29.65 -12.66 -35.87
N THR A 23 -29.35 -13.95 -35.74
CA THR A 23 -29.82 -14.87 -34.73
C THR A 23 -28.61 -15.58 -34.13
N ARG A 24 -28.48 -15.53 -32.80
CA ARG A 24 -27.46 -16.26 -32.01
C ARG A 24 -28.14 -17.21 -31.04
N LYS A 25 -27.44 -18.27 -30.63
CA LYS A 25 -27.97 -19.25 -29.67
C LYS A 25 -27.37 -19.00 -28.29
N LEU A 26 -28.22 -18.65 -27.33
CA LEU A 26 -27.86 -18.49 -25.92
C LEU A 26 -28.13 -19.78 -25.17
N TRP A 27 -27.10 -20.39 -24.59
CA TRP A 27 -27.25 -21.51 -23.67
C TRP A 27 -27.48 -20.99 -22.25
N CYS A 28 -28.66 -21.28 -21.73
CA CYS A 28 -29.11 -20.88 -20.42
C CYS A 28 -29.07 -22.07 -19.46
N ALA A 29 -28.67 -21.84 -18.21
CA ALA A 29 -28.80 -22.83 -17.14
C ALA A 29 -29.24 -22.15 -15.84
N LEU A 30 -29.95 -22.89 -14.98
CA LEU A 30 -30.35 -22.38 -13.68
C LEU A 30 -29.17 -22.46 -12.69
N SER A 31 -29.07 -21.49 -11.78
CA SER A 31 -27.91 -21.42 -10.89
C SER A 31 -27.78 -22.58 -9.90
N ASP A 32 -28.88 -23.26 -9.61
CA ASP A 32 -29.00 -24.43 -8.75
C ASP A 32 -28.85 -25.76 -9.51
N ASP A 33 -29.05 -25.76 -10.83
CA ASP A 33 -28.80 -26.91 -11.70
C ASP A 33 -28.10 -26.47 -13.00
N LEU A 34 -26.76 -26.43 -12.95
CA LEU A 34 -25.94 -26.05 -14.10
C LEU A 34 -25.76 -27.17 -15.11
N GLN A 35 -26.18 -28.40 -14.77
CA GLN A 35 -26.06 -29.55 -15.68
C GLN A 35 -27.25 -29.63 -16.64
N GLN A 36 -28.39 -29.07 -16.26
CA GLN A 36 -29.55 -28.91 -17.14
C GLN A 36 -29.53 -27.53 -17.80
N SER A 37 -28.99 -27.49 -19.01
CA SER A 37 -29.02 -26.29 -19.85
C SER A 37 -30.06 -26.41 -20.97
N PHE A 38 -30.60 -25.27 -21.38
CA PHE A 38 -31.54 -25.13 -22.48
C PHE A 38 -31.11 -23.94 -23.35
N SER A 39 -31.55 -23.90 -24.60
CA SER A 39 -31.06 -22.90 -25.55
C SER A 39 -32.15 -21.97 -26.05
N ILE A 40 -31.84 -20.68 -26.16
CA ILE A 40 -32.76 -19.65 -26.65
C ILE A 40 -32.15 -18.87 -27.81
N GLU A 41 -32.96 -18.58 -28.81
CA GLU A 41 -32.56 -17.70 -29.92
C GLU A 41 -32.67 -16.22 -29.53
N CYS A 42 -31.54 -15.53 -29.66
CA CYS A 42 -31.41 -14.09 -29.43
C CYS A 42 -31.12 -13.37 -30.75
N PHE A 43 -31.89 -12.31 -31.02
CA PHE A 43 -31.72 -11.44 -32.16
C PHE A 43 -31.04 -10.15 -31.70
N ALA A 44 -29.74 -10.02 -31.97
CA ALA A 44 -28.87 -9.00 -31.39
C ALA A 44 -29.36 -7.54 -31.59
N ASP A 45 -30.12 -7.26 -32.65
CA ASP A 45 -30.63 -5.92 -32.98
C ASP A 45 -32.07 -5.68 -32.48
N GLN A 46 -32.74 -6.68 -31.91
CA GLN A 46 -34.16 -6.62 -31.54
C GLN A 46 -34.43 -7.01 -30.08
N ASP A 47 -33.67 -7.95 -29.52
CA ASP A 47 -33.87 -8.42 -28.16
C ASP A 47 -33.05 -7.59 -27.16
N ASP A 48 -33.75 -6.88 -26.28
CA ASP A 48 -33.13 -6.30 -25.08
C ASP A 48 -33.15 -7.29 -23.91
N ILE A 49 -32.53 -6.91 -22.79
CA ILE A 49 -32.42 -7.77 -21.59
C ILE A 49 -33.82 -8.20 -21.09
N GLU A 50 -34.82 -7.32 -21.15
CA GLU A 50 -36.16 -7.63 -20.67
C GLU A 50 -36.90 -8.58 -21.62
N THR A 51 -36.71 -8.40 -22.93
CA THR A 51 -37.23 -9.29 -23.96
C THR A 51 -36.62 -10.69 -23.83
N LEU A 52 -35.31 -10.76 -23.59
CA LEU A 52 -34.61 -12.02 -23.35
C LEU A 52 -35.09 -12.71 -22.07
N LYS A 53 -35.23 -11.99 -20.95
CA LYS A 53 -35.81 -12.56 -19.72
C LYS A 53 -37.20 -13.13 -19.95
N LYS A 54 -38.01 -12.48 -20.80
CA LYS A 54 -39.35 -12.99 -21.15
C LYS A 54 -39.25 -14.28 -21.96
N LYS A 55 -38.39 -14.36 -22.96
CA LYS A 55 -38.14 -15.60 -23.73
C LYS A 55 -37.68 -16.74 -22.81
N ILE A 56 -36.71 -16.47 -21.94
CA ILE A 56 -36.21 -17.42 -20.94
C ILE A 56 -37.33 -17.90 -20.02
N TRP A 57 -38.16 -16.98 -19.54
CA TRP A 57 -39.28 -17.33 -18.68
C TRP A 57 -40.29 -18.25 -19.37
N GLU A 58 -40.64 -17.99 -20.63
CA GLU A 58 -41.62 -18.83 -21.35
C GLU A 58 -41.15 -20.27 -21.53
N ASP A 59 -39.84 -20.51 -21.66
CA ASP A 59 -39.26 -21.86 -21.79
C ASP A 59 -39.26 -22.63 -20.46
N ILE A 60 -39.07 -21.95 -19.32
CA ILE A 60 -38.90 -22.59 -17.99
C ILE A 60 -40.13 -22.49 -17.07
N LYS A 61 -41.20 -21.80 -17.49
CA LYS A 61 -42.39 -21.54 -16.64
C LYS A 61 -43.12 -22.81 -16.17
N GLU A 62 -43.01 -23.91 -16.90
CA GLU A 62 -43.63 -25.19 -16.51
C GLU A 62 -42.76 -25.97 -15.50
N GLU A 63 -41.44 -25.73 -15.49
CA GLU A 63 -40.49 -26.34 -14.56
C GLU A 63 -40.45 -25.58 -13.22
N ILE A 64 -40.71 -24.27 -13.24
CA ILE A 64 -40.75 -23.42 -12.05
C ILE A 64 -42.21 -23.22 -11.59
N LYS A 65 -42.64 -23.99 -10.58
CA LYS A 65 -44.03 -24.02 -10.05
C LYS A 65 -44.53 -22.72 -9.40
N ASP A 66 -43.68 -21.69 -9.24
CA ASP A 66 -44.02 -20.43 -8.58
C ASP A 66 -44.17 -19.28 -9.58
N THR A 67 -45.40 -18.77 -9.71
CA THR A 67 -45.76 -17.62 -10.58
C THR A 67 -45.11 -16.28 -10.19
N THR A 68 -44.36 -16.20 -9.08
CA THR A 68 -43.64 -14.97 -8.67
C THR A 68 -42.30 -14.73 -9.40
N ALA A 69 -41.85 -15.65 -10.25
CA ALA A 69 -40.52 -15.63 -10.88
C ALA A 69 -40.39 -14.78 -12.16
N ARG A 70 -41.11 -13.65 -12.27
CA ARG A 70 -40.88 -12.63 -13.34
C ARG A 70 -39.59 -11.80 -13.17
N ASN A 71 -38.77 -12.05 -12.14
CA ASN A 71 -37.58 -11.26 -11.82
C ASN A 71 -36.28 -12.08 -11.99
N LEU A 72 -36.08 -12.67 -13.16
CA LEU A 72 -34.86 -13.39 -13.51
C LEU A 72 -33.65 -12.44 -13.45
N LYS A 73 -32.55 -12.88 -12.83
CA LYS A 73 -31.25 -12.21 -12.95
C LYS A 73 -30.35 -13.03 -13.86
N LEU A 74 -29.78 -12.36 -14.85
CA LEU A 74 -28.90 -12.95 -15.84
C LEU A 74 -27.44 -12.65 -15.50
N TYR A 75 -26.60 -13.66 -15.62
CA TYR A 75 -25.16 -13.55 -15.40
C TYR A 75 -24.40 -14.14 -16.57
N CYS A 76 -23.26 -13.54 -16.87
CA CYS A 76 -22.27 -14.06 -17.82
C CYS A 76 -21.11 -14.70 -17.04
N PRO A 77 -20.47 -15.77 -17.54
CA PRO A 77 -19.19 -16.21 -17.01
C PRO A 77 -18.11 -15.12 -17.15
N VAL A 78 -17.12 -15.11 -16.25
CA VAL A 78 -15.96 -14.19 -16.33
C VAL A 78 -14.92 -14.68 -17.35
N VAL A 79 -14.95 -15.97 -17.70
CA VAL A 79 -14.11 -16.59 -18.74
C VAL A 79 -14.95 -16.71 -20.03
N GLN A 80 -14.49 -16.08 -21.13
CA GLN A 80 -15.08 -16.26 -22.46
C GLN A 80 -14.56 -17.55 -23.08
N LEU A 81 -15.44 -18.37 -23.66
CA LEU A 81 -15.05 -19.57 -24.39
C LEU A 81 -14.34 -19.20 -25.71
N ASN A 82 -13.28 -19.93 -26.02
CA ASN A 82 -12.58 -19.83 -27.31
C ASN A 82 -13.21 -20.81 -28.33
N TYR A 83 -13.12 -20.52 -29.63
CA TYR A 83 -13.67 -21.38 -30.69
C TYR A 83 -13.07 -22.81 -30.74
N GLU A 84 -11.95 -23.04 -30.05
CA GLU A 84 -11.29 -24.36 -29.94
C GLU A 84 -11.77 -25.18 -28.73
N GLU A 85 -12.48 -24.56 -27.79
CA GLU A 85 -13.05 -25.23 -26.61
C GLU A 85 -14.50 -25.62 -26.91
N GLU A 86 -14.74 -26.90 -27.17
CA GLU A 86 -16.09 -27.42 -27.33
C GLU A 86 -16.87 -27.22 -26.01
N PHE A 87 -18.01 -26.53 -26.06
CA PHE A 87 -18.83 -26.28 -24.87
C PHE A 87 -19.42 -27.59 -24.34
N ASP A 88 -18.78 -28.17 -23.33
CA ASP A 88 -19.32 -29.29 -22.56
C ASP A 88 -19.98 -28.76 -21.27
N VAL A 89 -21.30 -28.90 -21.20
CA VAL A 89 -22.17 -28.51 -20.07
C VAL A 89 -21.73 -29.16 -18.74
N LYS A 90 -21.02 -30.30 -18.79
CA LYS A 90 -20.50 -30.99 -17.60
C LYS A 90 -19.33 -30.26 -16.93
N ASN A 91 -18.65 -29.35 -17.63
CA ASN A 91 -17.49 -28.61 -17.14
C ASN A 91 -17.86 -27.29 -16.43
N GLY A 92 -18.95 -27.29 -15.65
CA GLY A 92 -19.52 -26.09 -15.00
C GLY A 92 -18.59 -25.29 -14.07
N GLU A 93 -17.35 -25.73 -13.85
CA GLU A 93 -16.27 -25.01 -13.18
C GLU A 93 -15.94 -23.67 -13.88
N PHE A 94 -15.96 -23.62 -15.22
CA PHE A 94 -15.68 -22.39 -15.98
C PHE A 94 -16.74 -21.29 -15.80
N LEU A 95 -17.91 -21.66 -15.25
CA LEU A 95 -19.01 -20.75 -15.02
C LEU A 95 -18.89 -20.01 -13.68
N ARG A 96 -17.77 -20.11 -12.93
CA ARG A 96 -17.50 -19.29 -11.74
C ARG A 96 -16.09 -18.71 -11.81
N PRO A 97 -15.88 -17.42 -11.47
CA PRO A 97 -16.87 -16.42 -11.04
C PRO A 97 -17.76 -15.90 -12.18
N ARG A 98 -18.88 -15.24 -11.83
CA ARG A 98 -19.87 -14.70 -12.78
C ARG A 98 -20.04 -13.20 -12.63
N ARG A 99 -20.30 -12.50 -13.73
CA ARG A 99 -20.61 -11.06 -13.77
C ARG A 99 -22.10 -10.85 -14.07
N MET A 100 -22.76 -9.98 -13.30
CA MET A 100 -24.18 -9.66 -13.50
C MET A 100 -24.38 -8.81 -14.76
N ILE A 101 -25.38 -9.14 -15.58
CA ILE A 101 -25.75 -8.38 -16.78
C ILE A 101 -26.77 -7.33 -16.37
N THR A 102 -26.38 -6.06 -16.37
CA THR A 102 -27.20 -4.96 -15.80
C THR A 102 -27.75 -3.95 -16.82
N THR A 103 -27.19 -3.83 -18.04
CA THR A 103 -27.66 -2.90 -19.10
C THR A 103 -27.20 -3.32 -20.52
N ASN A 104 -27.98 -3.01 -21.55
CA ASN A 104 -27.60 -3.08 -22.99
C ASN A 104 -26.62 -1.90 -23.28
N PRO A 105 -25.45 -2.10 -23.96
CA PRO A 105 -25.31 -2.84 -25.22
C PRO A 105 -24.26 -3.95 -25.29
N LEU A 106 -23.67 -4.35 -24.17
CA LEU A 106 -22.67 -5.42 -24.17
C LEU A 106 -23.31 -6.69 -23.60
N PHE A 107 -24.06 -7.38 -24.45
CA PHE A 107 -24.36 -8.80 -24.22
C PHE A 107 -23.03 -9.59 -24.15
N PRO A 108 -23.02 -10.76 -23.48
CA PRO A 108 -21.87 -11.66 -23.55
C PRO A 108 -21.47 -11.82 -25.02
N GLU A 109 -20.19 -11.60 -25.32
CA GLU A 109 -19.64 -11.97 -26.63
C GLU A 109 -18.59 -13.05 -26.36
N SER A 110 -18.97 -14.29 -26.62
CA SER A 110 -18.07 -15.40 -26.81
C SER A 110 -17.24 -15.19 -28.07
N LYS A 111 -16.07 -15.83 -28.13
CA LYS A 111 -15.30 -15.90 -29.39
C LYS A 111 -15.87 -16.94 -30.36
N ASP A 112 -16.75 -17.81 -29.87
CA ASP A 112 -17.63 -18.62 -30.70
C ASP A 112 -18.81 -17.76 -31.17
N PRO A 113 -18.95 -17.48 -32.48
CA PRO A 113 -20.01 -16.61 -33.00
C PRO A 113 -21.42 -17.20 -32.85
N ASP A 114 -21.56 -18.50 -32.56
CA ASP A 114 -22.84 -19.20 -32.53
C ASP A 114 -23.34 -19.46 -31.10
N VAL A 115 -22.49 -19.32 -30.07
CA VAL A 115 -22.81 -19.72 -28.68
C VAL A 115 -22.36 -18.70 -27.64
N ASP A 116 -23.31 -18.24 -26.81
CA ASP A 116 -23.06 -17.51 -25.56
C ASP A 116 -23.74 -18.21 -24.37
N ILE A 117 -23.17 -18.07 -23.16
CA ILE A 117 -23.70 -18.72 -21.96
C ILE A 117 -24.27 -17.71 -20.97
N VAL A 118 -25.49 -17.96 -20.53
CA VAL A 118 -26.20 -17.16 -19.55
C VAL A 118 -26.60 -18.01 -18.36
N VAL A 119 -26.21 -17.58 -17.16
CA VAL A 119 -26.68 -18.23 -15.93
C VAL A 119 -27.84 -17.45 -15.34
N VAL A 120 -28.95 -18.15 -15.16
CA VAL A 120 -30.22 -17.61 -14.70
C VAL A 120 -30.37 -17.88 -13.21
N VAL A 121 -30.59 -16.82 -12.44
CA VAL A 121 -30.93 -16.94 -11.02
C VAL A 121 -32.42 -16.65 -10.87
N SER A 122 -33.19 -17.69 -10.55
CA SER A 122 -34.60 -17.56 -10.16
C SER A 122 -34.68 -16.94 -8.76
N ARG A 123 -35.73 -16.15 -8.49
CA ARG A 123 -35.88 -15.46 -7.20
C ARG A 123 -36.05 -16.42 -6.02
N ASP A 124 -36.38 -17.69 -6.25
CA ASP A 124 -36.62 -18.68 -5.19
C ASP A 124 -35.53 -19.74 -5.03
N THR A 125 -34.48 -19.73 -5.85
CA THR A 125 -33.22 -20.42 -5.48
C THR A 125 -32.47 -19.52 -4.51
N THR A 126 -33.00 -19.51 -3.30
CA THR A 126 -32.39 -18.88 -2.14
C THR A 126 -31.06 -19.58 -1.85
N THR A 127 -29.98 -19.09 -2.48
CA THR A 127 -28.89 -18.59 -1.64
C THR A 127 -29.58 -17.72 -0.60
N ARG A 128 -29.58 -18.15 0.66
CA ARG A 128 -30.28 -17.53 1.79
C ARG A 128 -29.84 -16.06 1.98
N LYS A 129 -30.25 -15.19 1.08
CA LYS A 129 -30.54 -13.79 1.37
C LYS A 129 -31.87 -13.81 2.08
N ARG A 130 -31.81 -13.75 3.41
CA ARG A 130 -32.96 -13.44 4.26
C ARG A 130 -33.72 -12.27 3.63
N LYS A 131 -35.00 -12.51 3.31
CA LYS A 131 -35.98 -11.48 2.98
C LYS A 131 -35.88 -10.38 4.04
N ARG A 132 -35.56 -9.18 3.57
CA ARG A 132 -35.94 -7.92 4.19
C ARG A 132 -37.46 -7.97 4.38
N SER A 133 -37.90 -8.23 5.60
CA SER A 133 -39.19 -7.71 6.04
C SER A 133 -39.03 -6.20 6.15
N GLU A 134 -39.97 -5.44 5.61
CA GLU A 134 -40.27 -4.10 6.11
C GLU A 134 -40.82 -4.24 7.54
N SER A 135 -39.94 -4.67 8.46
CA SER A 135 -40.06 -4.32 9.86
C SER A 135 -39.59 -2.88 9.94
N GLN A 136 -40.44 -2.03 10.47
CA GLN A 136 -40.11 -0.68 10.94
C GLN A 136 -38.64 -0.64 11.37
N SER A 137 -37.92 0.36 10.87
CA SER A 137 -36.56 0.71 11.26
C SER A 137 -36.47 0.80 12.79
N ALA A 138 -36.21 -0.32 13.44
CA ALA A 138 -35.71 -0.36 14.79
C ALA A 138 -34.25 0.06 14.66
N ASN A 139 -34.02 1.36 14.81
CA ASN A 139 -32.71 1.92 15.07
C ASN A 139 -32.15 1.18 16.28
N ILE A 140 -31.27 0.22 16.04
CA ILE A 140 -30.49 -0.39 17.10
C ILE A 140 -29.42 0.65 17.47
N PRO A 141 -29.40 1.20 18.69
CA PRO A 141 -28.36 2.14 19.10
C PRO A 141 -27.13 1.31 19.45
N TRP A 142 -26.38 0.89 18.43
CA TRP A 142 -25.05 0.35 18.61
C TRP A 142 -24.09 1.49 18.96
N ILE A 143 -23.01 1.17 19.68
CA ILE A 143 -21.84 2.04 19.82
C ILE A 143 -21.55 2.65 18.45
N GLN A 144 -21.56 3.98 18.37
CA GLN A 144 -21.52 4.75 17.14
C GLN A 144 -20.51 4.15 16.16
N SER A 145 -20.98 3.72 14.99
CA SER A 145 -20.11 3.07 14.00
C SER A 145 -18.95 4.00 13.68
N ILE A 146 -17.74 3.45 13.57
CA ILE A 146 -16.58 4.28 13.23
C ILE A 146 -16.74 4.91 11.85
N THR A 147 -17.54 4.29 10.98
CA THR A 147 -17.90 4.80 9.65
C THR A 147 -18.77 6.06 9.69
N GLU A 148 -19.43 6.36 10.82
CA GLU A 148 -20.21 7.59 10.99
C GLU A 148 -19.31 8.80 11.34
N ASN A 149 -18.09 8.55 11.80
CA ASN A 149 -17.14 9.62 12.08
C ASN A 149 -16.64 10.24 10.77
N LYS A 150 -17.04 11.49 10.52
CA LYS A 150 -16.69 12.23 9.29
C LYS A 150 -15.19 12.39 9.08
N LEU A 151 -14.38 12.33 10.14
CA LEU A 151 -12.91 12.41 10.07
C LEU A 151 -12.25 11.11 9.59
N ILE A 152 -12.97 9.99 9.59
CA ILE A 152 -12.41 8.68 9.29
C ILE A 152 -12.68 8.32 7.83
N CYS A 153 -11.62 7.98 7.10
CA CYS A 153 -11.73 7.42 5.76
C CYS A 153 -12.33 6.02 5.84
N PRO A 154 -13.42 5.72 5.09
CA PRO A 154 -14.08 4.42 5.15
C PRO A 154 -13.27 3.30 4.52
N ARG A 155 -12.28 3.63 3.67
CA ARG A 155 -11.38 2.67 3.00
C ARG A 155 -12.14 1.53 2.30
N GLU A 156 -13.27 1.85 1.66
CA GLU A 156 -14.26 0.85 1.20
C GLU A 156 -13.62 -0.27 0.36
N ARG A 157 -12.72 0.10 -0.56
CA ARG A 157 -11.99 -0.85 -1.42
C ARG A 157 -11.06 -1.76 -0.61
N THR A 158 -10.30 -1.21 0.32
CA THR A 158 -9.36 -1.98 1.14
C THR A 158 -10.09 -2.90 2.11
N VAL A 159 -11.15 -2.40 2.75
CA VAL A 159 -11.97 -3.17 3.71
C VAL A 159 -12.70 -4.32 3.01
N SER A 160 -13.36 -4.05 1.88
CA SER A 160 -14.05 -5.10 1.12
C SER A 160 -13.10 -6.17 0.57
N LYS A 161 -11.91 -5.77 0.11
CA LYS A 161 -10.86 -6.72 -0.31
C LYS A 161 -10.32 -7.54 0.85
N LEU A 162 -10.05 -6.91 2.00
CA LEU A 162 -9.60 -7.62 3.20
C LEU A 162 -10.65 -8.63 3.67
N ALA A 163 -11.94 -8.26 3.62
CA ALA A 163 -13.03 -9.16 3.92
C ALA A 163 -13.08 -10.35 2.95
N ALA A 164 -13.01 -10.08 1.64
CA ALA A 164 -12.99 -11.13 0.62
C ALA A 164 -11.81 -12.10 0.79
N ILE A 165 -10.61 -11.58 1.08
CA ILE A 165 -9.43 -12.41 1.37
C ILE A 165 -9.70 -13.26 2.61
N LEU A 166 -10.13 -12.65 3.72
CA LEU A 166 -10.39 -13.37 4.96
C LEU A 166 -11.44 -14.47 4.81
N ASP A 167 -12.46 -14.24 3.99
CA ASP A 167 -13.49 -15.23 3.69
C ASP A 167 -13.01 -16.39 2.82
N ASP A 168 -12.00 -16.16 1.99
CA ASP A 168 -11.38 -17.17 1.12
C ASP A 168 -10.34 -18.02 1.89
N VAL A 169 -9.47 -17.38 2.68
CA VAL A 169 -8.30 -18.06 3.29
C VAL A 169 -8.46 -18.38 4.78
N ASN A 170 -9.61 -18.04 5.37
CA ASN A 170 -10.03 -18.25 6.77
C ASN A 170 -9.21 -17.53 7.85
N ILE A 171 -7.91 -17.37 7.66
CA ILE A 171 -6.98 -16.75 8.62
C ILE A 171 -6.15 -15.69 7.90
N VAL A 172 -6.20 -14.46 8.37
CA VAL A 172 -5.38 -13.35 7.87
C VAL A 172 -4.56 -12.74 8.99
N HIS A 173 -3.29 -12.48 8.70
CA HIS A 173 -2.34 -11.84 9.58
C HIS A 173 -1.94 -10.48 9.01
N VAL A 174 -2.32 -9.42 9.73
CA VAL A 174 -2.09 -8.02 9.37
C VAL A 174 -0.99 -7.46 10.27
N ARG A 175 0.16 -7.09 9.69
CA ARG A 175 1.30 -6.55 10.46
C ARG A 175 1.63 -5.12 10.07
N GLY A 176 1.85 -4.28 11.07
CA GLY A 176 2.38 -2.94 10.84
C GLY A 176 2.85 -2.23 12.09
N THR A 177 3.61 -1.17 11.93
CA THR A 177 4.23 -0.40 13.01
C THR A 177 3.18 0.40 13.81
N PRO A 178 3.53 0.99 14.96
CA PRO A 178 2.65 1.92 15.66
C PRO A 178 2.12 3.02 14.72
N ALA A 179 0.91 3.49 14.98
CA ALA A 179 0.24 4.53 14.18
C ALA A 179 0.00 4.19 12.68
N SER A 180 0.18 2.93 12.26
CA SER A 180 -0.04 2.48 10.88
C SER A 180 -1.52 2.26 10.51
N GLY A 181 -2.47 2.57 11.40
CA GLY A 181 -3.92 2.43 11.14
C GLY A 181 -4.53 1.05 11.41
N LYS A 182 -3.82 0.12 12.08
CA LYS A 182 -4.32 -1.24 12.39
C LYS A 182 -5.66 -1.24 13.13
N THR A 183 -5.75 -0.56 14.27
CA THR A 183 -6.98 -0.47 15.08
C THR A 183 -8.15 0.12 14.28
N HIS A 184 -7.91 1.18 13.51
CA HIS A 184 -8.96 1.75 12.65
C HIS A 184 -9.41 0.76 11.57
N LEU A 185 -8.49 0.03 10.95
CA LEU A 185 -8.82 -0.97 9.94
C LEU A 185 -9.60 -2.16 10.53
N SER A 186 -9.27 -2.60 11.75
CA SER A 186 -10.00 -3.67 12.44
C SER A 186 -11.43 -3.24 12.80
N GLU A 187 -11.63 -1.98 13.20
CA GLU A 187 -12.94 -1.41 13.48
C GLU A 187 -13.78 -1.19 12.20
N LEU A 188 -13.15 -0.77 11.10
CA LEU A 188 -13.81 -0.68 9.79
C LEU A 188 -14.23 -2.06 9.26
N LEU A 189 -13.35 -3.07 9.38
CA LEU A 189 -13.65 -4.45 8.99
C LEU A 189 -14.78 -5.04 9.84
N ARG A 190 -14.80 -4.73 11.14
CA ARG A 190 -15.92 -5.09 12.04
C ARG A 190 -17.24 -4.52 11.54
N ASP A 191 -17.25 -3.22 11.24
CA ASP A 191 -18.47 -2.53 10.82
C ASP A 191 -18.95 -3.01 9.44
N TYR A 192 -18.02 -3.33 8.53
CA TYR A 192 -18.32 -3.95 7.24
C TYR A 192 -19.06 -5.29 7.42
N TYR A 193 -18.51 -6.22 8.19
CA TYR A 193 -19.14 -7.53 8.39
C TYR A 193 -20.46 -7.45 9.16
N ARG A 194 -20.59 -6.51 10.12
CA ARG A 194 -21.86 -6.24 10.80
C ARG A 194 -22.93 -5.76 9.82
N LYS A 195 -22.57 -4.88 8.89
CA LYS A 195 -23.47 -4.41 7.82
C LYS A 195 -23.92 -5.55 6.90
N GLU A 196 -23.04 -6.52 6.66
CA GLU A 196 -23.35 -7.76 5.93
C GLU A 196 -24.13 -8.79 6.77
N GLY A 197 -24.44 -8.49 8.04
CA GLY A 197 -25.26 -9.33 8.92
C GLY A 197 -24.51 -10.53 9.54
N ARG A 198 -23.17 -10.50 9.57
CA ARG A 198 -22.34 -11.56 10.16
C ARG A 198 -22.06 -11.33 11.64
N MET A 199 -21.72 -12.40 12.35
CA MET A 199 -21.37 -12.35 13.78
C MET A 199 -19.91 -11.97 13.93
N VAL A 200 -19.62 -10.77 14.44
CA VAL A 200 -18.24 -10.24 14.51
C VAL A 200 -17.84 -9.89 15.93
N PHE A 201 -16.71 -10.45 16.37
CA PHE A 201 -16.13 -10.23 17.68
C PHE A 201 -14.79 -9.51 17.55
N LEU A 202 -14.70 -8.29 18.07
CA LEU A 202 -13.44 -7.53 18.12
C LEU A 202 -12.83 -7.64 19.52
N ILE A 203 -11.76 -8.43 19.64
CA ILE A 203 -11.03 -8.68 20.87
C ILE A 203 -9.89 -7.68 20.97
N LYS A 204 -10.04 -6.66 21.84
CA LYS A 204 -9.00 -5.65 22.12
C LYS A 204 -8.06 -6.05 23.26
N LYS A 205 -8.45 -7.04 24.06
CA LYS A 205 -7.67 -7.58 25.17
C LYS A 205 -7.81 -9.09 25.15
N TRP A 206 -6.70 -9.77 24.89
CA TRP A 206 -6.64 -11.22 24.88
C TRP A 206 -6.58 -11.80 26.29
N GLU A 207 -7.24 -12.93 26.48
CA GLU A 207 -7.13 -13.78 27.68
C GLU A 207 -6.55 -15.10 27.21
N GLU A 208 -5.49 -15.57 27.86
CA GLU A 208 -4.80 -16.81 27.48
C GLU A 208 -5.76 -17.99 27.53
N LEU A 209 -5.73 -18.82 26.49
CA LEU A 209 -6.60 -19.98 26.36
C LEU A 209 -6.12 -21.15 27.22
N ASP A 210 -7.05 -21.98 27.67
CA ASP A 210 -6.74 -23.19 28.42
C ASP A 210 -6.13 -24.23 27.47
N SER A 211 -4.95 -24.74 27.80
CA SER A 211 -4.28 -25.78 27.01
C SER A 211 -4.97 -27.13 27.08
N GLU A 212 -5.70 -27.43 28.16
CA GLU A 212 -6.45 -28.68 28.32
C GLU A 212 -7.79 -28.66 27.58
N ASP A 213 -8.39 -27.47 27.43
CA ASP A 213 -9.59 -27.23 26.61
C ASP A 213 -9.46 -25.97 25.73
N PRO A 214 -8.65 -26.03 24.64
CA PRO A 214 -8.40 -24.88 23.78
C PRO A 214 -9.68 -24.33 23.11
N TRP A 215 -10.54 -25.24 22.64
CA TRP A 215 -11.75 -24.86 21.91
C TRP A 215 -12.84 -24.34 22.84
N GLY A 216 -13.04 -24.97 24.00
CA GLY A 216 -13.99 -24.49 25.00
C GLY A 216 -13.62 -23.12 25.55
N SER A 217 -12.33 -22.91 25.89
CA SER A 217 -11.84 -21.60 26.34
C SER A 217 -11.96 -20.50 25.28
N LEU A 218 -11.74 -20.81 23.98
CA LEU A 218 -12.00 -19.85 22.90
C LEU A 218 -13.49 -19.50 22.80
N ILE A 219 -14.36 -20.50 22.89
CA ILE A 219 -15.82 -20.29 22.88
C ILE A 219 -16.25 -19.42 24.06
N GLU A 220 -15.69 -19.64 25.25
CA GLU A 220 -15.97 -18.81 26.43
C GLU A 220 -15.48 -17.37 26.25
N LEU A 221 -14.29 -17.16 25.70
CA LEU A 221 -13.76 -15.83 25.40
C LEU A 221 -14.69 -15.08 24.44
N VAL A 222 -15.15 -15.74 23.38
CA VAL A 222 -16.10 -15.17 22.40
C VAL A 222 -17.46 -14.87 23.06
N LYS A 223 -17.99 -15.79 23.87
CA LYS A 223 -19.25 -15.60 24.62
C LYS A 223 -19.17 -14.43 25.59
N LYS A 224 -18.07 -14.29 26.34
CA LYS A 224 -17.85 -13.18 27.27
C LYS A 224 -17.94 -11.84 26.54
N LYS A 225 -17.31 -11.75 25.36
CA LYS A 225 -17.40 -10.57 24.51
C LYS A 225 -18.79 -10.34 23.94
N ASN A 226 -19.56 -11.39 23.66
CA ASN A 226 -20.96 -11.25 23.29
C ASN A 226 -21.80 -10.66 24.44
N LYS A 227 -21.65 -11.17 25.67
CA LYS A 227 -22.39 -10.68 26.85
C LYS A 227 -22.06 -9.22 27.20
N GLU A 228 -20.81 -8.80 27.02
CA GLU A 228 -20.41 -7.39 27.14
C GLU A 228 -21.14 -6.48 26.11
N LEU A 229 -21.54 -7.03 24.96
CA LEU A 229 -22.33 -6.32 23.95
C LEU A 229 -23.85 -6.33 24.26
N GLU A 230 -24.33 -7.25 25.11
CA GLU A 230 -25.75 -7.36 25.54
C GLU A 230 -26.15 -6.37 26.65
N GLY A 231 -25.21 -5.63 27.26
CA GLY A 231 -25.47 -4.62 28.29
C GLY A 231 -26.15 -3.31 27.81
N VAL A 232 -26.60 -3.26 26.56
CA VAL A 232 -27.35 -2.15 25.94
C VAL A 232 -28.80 -2.60 25.74
N PRO A 233 -29.83 -1.86 26.17
CA PRO A 233 -31.19 -2.38 26.19
C PRO A 233 -31.73 -2.50 24.77
N THR A 234 -31.92 -3.72 24.27
CA THR A 234 -33.04 -3.97 23.35
C THR A 234 -33.45 -5.44 23.28
N THR A 235 -34.75 -5.62 23.47
CA THR A 235 -35.57 -6.78 23.13
C THR A 235 -35.44 -7.14 21.66
N GLY A 236 -35.06 -8.38 21.35
CA GLY A 236 -34.99 -8.88 19.97
C GLY A 236 -34.37 -10.26 19.77
N PHE A 237 -33.72 -10.84 20.78
CA PHE A 237 -33.26 -12.23 20.72
C PHE A 237 -34.37 -13.16 21.19
N THR A 238 -35.17 -13.66 20.25
CA THR A 238 -35.86 -14.94 20.47
C THR A 238 -34.85 -16.05 20.22
N VAL A 239 -34.11 -16.40 21.26
CA VAL A 239 -33.52 -17.74 21.36
C VAL A 239 -34.71 -18.69 21.31
N THR A 240 -34.83 -19.47 20.23
CA THR A 240 -35.74 -20.61 20.24
C THR A 240 -35.19 -21.58 21.27
N SER A 241 -35.80 -21.55 22.45
CA SER A 241 -35.45 -22.30 23.65
C SER A 241 -35.70 -23.80 23.45
N SER A 242 -34.89 -24.44 22.61
CA SER A 242 -34.97 -25.88 22.35
C SER A 242 -33.68 -26.52 21.80
N GLN A 243 -32.52 -25.86 21.93
CA GLN A 243 -31.23 -26.52 21.73
C GLN A 243 -30.50 -26.58 23.07
N SER A 244 -30.14 -27.80 23.48
CA SER A 244 -29.44 -28.09 24.72
C SER A 244 -28.16 -27.24 24.83
N GLU A 245 -27.90 -26.69 26.02
CA GLU A 245 -26.70 -25.90 26.37
C GLU A 245 -25.35 -26.63 26.11
N GLN A 246 -25.39 -27.89 25.68
CA GLN A 246 -24.22 -28.73 25.40
C GLN A 246 -23.71 -28.68 23.95
N ASP A 247 -24.51 -28.22 22.98
CA ASP A 247 -24.03 -28.11 21.58
C ASP A 247 -23.59 -26.67 21.31
N LEU A 248 -22.31 -26.38 21.61
CA LEU A 248 -21.71 -25.04 21.52
C LEU A 248 -21.12 -24.74 20.14
N SER A 249 -21.32 -25.63 19.16
CA SER A 249 -20.86 -25.47 17.78
C SER A 249 -21.45 -24.23 17.09
N TRP A 250 -22.61 -23.73 17.55
CA TRP A 250 -23.26 -22.52 17.00
C TRP A 250 -22.43 -21.23 17.18
N VAL A 251 -21.47 -21.20 18.11
CA VAL A 251 -20.66 -19.99 18.37
C VAL A 251 -19.58 -19.80 17.30
N LEU A 252 -18.99 -20.88 16.80
CA LEU A 252 -17.87 -20.87 15.86
C LEU A 252 -18.30 -21.47 14.51
N THR A 253 -19.20 -20.78 13.83
CA THR A 253 -19.79 -21.19 12.55
C THR A 253 -19.17 -20.43 11.38
N SER A 254 -19.57 -20.80 10.16
CA SER A 254 -19.24 -20.09 8.92
C SER A 254 -19.50 -18.59 8.98
N ASP A 255 -20.47 -18.16 9.78
CA ASP A 255 -20.88 -16.76 9.90
C ASP A 255 -20.10 -16.00 10.97
N THR A 256 -19.25 -16.68 11.74
CA THR A 256 -18.45 -16.10 12.82
C THR A 256 -17.13 -15.52 12.31
N VAL A 257 -16.87 -14.25 12.65
CA VAL A 257 -15.62 -13.53 12.38
C VAL A 257 -15.03 -13.07 13.70
N ILE A 258 -13.79 -13.46 13.97
CA ILE A 258 -13.02 -13.05 15.14
C ILE A 258 -11.89 -12.13 14.67
N LEU A 259 -11.87 -10.92 15.20
CA LEU A 259 -10.83 -9.92 14.95
C LEU A 259 -10.07 -9.71 16.25
N VAL A 260 -8.76 -9.88 16.24
CA VAL A 260 -7.91 -9.68 17.42
C VAL A 260 -7.02 -8.47 17.17
N ASP A 261 -7.21 -7.42 17.96
CA ASP A 261 -6.35 -6.23 17.95
C ASP A 261 -5.17 -6.43 18.92
N GLU A 262 -4.01 -5.87 18.57
CA GLU A 262 -2.73 -6.11 19.26
C GLU A 262 -2.41 -7.60 19.44
N ALA A 263 -2.72 -8.43 18.44
CA ALA A 263 -2.66 -9.88 18.50
C ALA A 263 -1.25 -10.46 18.74
N GLN A 264 -0.18 -9.66 18.70
CA GLN A 264 1.14 -10.10 19.14
C GLN A 264 1.18 -10.53 20.62
N VAL A 265 0.24 -10.07 21.45
CA VAL A 265 0.12 -10.52 22.85
C VAL A 265 -0.22 -12.01 22.95
N THR A 266 -0.74 -12.61 21.87
CA THR A 266 -1.09 -14.02 21.81
C THR A 266 0.10 -14.94 21.49
N TYR A 267 1.29 -14.41 21.16
CA TYR A 267 2.40 -15.24 20.67
C TYR A 267 2.92 -16.30 21.65
N ASN A 268 2.64 -16.15 22.95
CA ASN A 268 2.96 -17.16 23.96
C ASN A 268 1.81 -18.14 24.21
N ASP A 269 0.62 -17.89 23.66
CA ASP A 269 -0.57 -18.74 23.82
C ASP A 269 -0.43 -19.98 22.93
N THR A 270 0.07 -21.05 23.53
CA THR A 270 0.31 -22.32 22.81
C THR A 270 -1.00 -22.94 22.32
N ALA A 271 -2.10 -22.80 23.06
CA ALA A 271 -3.40 -23.34 22.68
C ALA A 271 -3.93 -22.67 21.39
N LEU A 272 -3.80 -21.35 21.26
CA LEU A 272 -4.15 -20.64 20.04
C LEU A 272 -3.28 -21.08 18.85
N TRP A 273 -1.96 -21.00 18.97
CA TRP A 273 -1.05 -21.14 17.83
C TRP A 273 -0.73 -22.59 17.46
N ASN A 274 -0.67 -23.49 18.44
CA ASN A 274 -0.32 -24.90 18.25
C ASN A 274 -1.53 -25.82 18.08
N THR A 275 -2.73 -25.39 18.47
CA THR A 275 -3.95 -26.19 18.32
C THR A 275 -4.93 -25.50 17.36
N ILE A 276 -5.51 -24.37 17.78
CA ILE A 276 -6.63 -23.74 17.06
C ILE A 276 -6.27 -23.32 15.65
N ILE A 277 -5.17 -22.56 15.47
CA ILE A 277 -4.74 -22.08 14.15
C ILE A 277 -4.33 -23.24 13.24
N LYS A 278 -3.65 -24.28 13.79
CA LYS A 278 -3.27 -25.48 13.03
C LYS A 278 -4.47 -26.24 12.52
N GLU A 279 -5.39 -26.56 13.43
CA GLU A 279 -6.59 -27.31 13.10
C GLU A 279 -7.48 -26.53 12.15
N ARG A 280 -7.61 -25.22 12.33
CA ARG A 280 -8.45 -24.38 11.47
C ARG A 280 -7.97 -24.34 10.01
N GLN A 281 -6.68 -24.52 9.76
CA GLN A 281 -6.13 -24.69 8.41
C GLN A 281 -6.35 -26.08 7.82
N SER A 282 -6.69 -27.08 8.64
CA SER A 282 -7.02 -28.43 8.18
C SER A 282 -8.43 -28.49 7.57
N LEU A 283 -8.57 -29.27 6.49
CA LEU A 283 -9.86 -29.60 5.88
C LEU A 283 -10.79 -30.40 6.81
N THR A 284 -10.25 -30.92 7.92
CA THR A 284 -10.99 -31.74 8.90
C THR A 284 -11.44 -30.96 10.13
N CYS A 285 -11.27 -29.64 10.17
CA CYS A 285 -11.70 -28.83 11.31
C CYS A 285 -13.22 -28.88 11.47
N LEU A 286 -13.70 -29.15 12.67
CA LEU A 286 -15.13 -29.15 12.99
C LEU A 286 -15.72 -27.73 13.10
N TYR A 287 -14.86 -26.71 13.25
CA TYR A 287 -15.25 -25.31 13.41
C TYR A 287 -14.87 -24.49 12.17
N ASP A 288 -15.81 -23.70 11.66
CA ASP A 288 -15.65 -22.96 10.39
C ASP A 288 -15.69 -21.43 10.59
N PHE A 289 -14.87 -20.85 11.45
CA PHE A 289 -14.87 -19.39 11.69
C PHE A 289 -13.76 -18.67 10.90
N ARG A 290 -13.83 -17.34 10.83
CA ARG A 290 -12.79 -16.48 10.23
C ARG A 290 -11.99 -15.80 11.32
N LEU A 291 -10.67 -15.74 11.19
CA LEU A 291 -9.76 -15.14 12.17
C LEU A 291 -8.84 -14.10 11.53
N CYS A 292 -8.90 -12.85 11.98
CA CYS A 292 -7.98 -11.80 11.54
C CYS A 292 -7.16 -11.27 12.72
N LEU A 293 -5.84 -11.36 12.60
CA LEU A 293 -4.87 -10.98 13.64
C LEU A 293 -4.19 -9.67 13.25
N PHE A 294 -4.40 -8.60 14.01
CA PHE A 294 -3.71 -7.32 13.81
C PHE A 294 -2.54 -7.20 14.79
N CYS A 295 -1.32 -7.21 14.27
CA CYS A 295 -0.10 -7.29 15.07
C CYS A 295 0.82 -6.10 14.84
N SER A 296 1.45 -5.62 15.91
CA SER A 296 2.49 -4.58 15.84
C SER A 296 3.87 -5.14 15.43
N TYR A 297 4.16 -6.41 15.74
CA TYR A 297 5.36 -7.14 15.34
C TYR A 297 5.09 -8.65 15.25
N GLY A 298 6.07 -9.43 14.79
CA GLY A 298 6.06 -10.89 14.67
C GLY A 298 6.58 -11.39 13.32
N SER A 299 6.87 -12.68 13.20
CA SER A 299 7.29 -13.31 11.95
C SER A 299 6.24 -13.12 10.84
N PRO A 300 6.64 -12.68 9.62
CA PRO A 300 5.76 -12.62 8.47
C PRO A 300 5.13 -13.97 8.14
N ARG A 301 5.91 -15.05 8.30
CA ARG A 301 5.53 -16.39 7.86
C ARG A 301 4.79 -17.18 8.92
N THR A 302 5.07 -16.93 10.19
CA THR A 302 4.62 -17.81 11.26
C THR A 302 3.77 -17.14 12.32
N GLY A 303 3.76 -15.81 12.42
CA GLY A 303 3.22 -15.11 13.59
C GLY A 303 4.27 -15.02 14.70
N PRO A 304 4.31 -15.94 15.68
CA PRO A 304 5.40 -15.99 16.65
C PRO A 304 6.76 -16.36 16.02
N ASP A 305 7.83 -15.78 16.55
CA ASP A 305 9.22 -15.92 16.08
C ASP A 305 9.97 -17.10 16.71
N GLN A 306 9.80 -17.30 18.02
CA GLN A 306 10.44 -18.38 18.79
C GLN A 306 9.36 -19.06 19.62
N THR A 307 9.15 -20.36 19.40
CA THR A 307 8.14 -21.15 20.10
C THR A 307 8.71 -22.52 20.43
N PHE A 308 8.19 -23.17 21.48
CA PHE A 308 8.53 -24.55 21.84
C PHE A 308 7.86 -25.61 20.95
N PHE A 309 7.09 -25.17 19.95
CA PHE A 309 6.36 -26.01 19.00
C PHE A 309 6.73 -25.64 17.56
N THR A 310 6.33 -26.46 16.59
CA THR A 310 6.47 -26.10 15.17
C THR A 310 5.36 -25.13 14.78
N PRO A 311 5.63 -23.85 14.50
CA PRO A 311 4.58 -22.89 14.21
C PRO A 311 3.93 -23.16 12.84
N VAL A 312 2.67 -22.75 12.72
CA VAL A 312 1.95 -22.75 11.44
C VAL A 312 2.65 -21.85 10.44
N THR A 313 2.75 -22.30 9.19
CA THR A 313 3.16 -21.42 8.09
C THR A 313 1.91 -20.77 7.49
N LEU A 314 1.81 -19.45 7.61
CA LEU A 314 0.83 -18.63 6.92
C LEU A 314 1.30 -18.43 5.48
N PHE A 315 0.46 -18.59 4.47
CA PHE A 315 0.81 -18.37 3.06
C PHE A 315 0.83 -16.89 2.68
N ASP A 316 1.34 -16.54 1.50
CA ASP A 316 1.51 -15.14 1.10
C ASP A 316 0.16 -14.40 0.98
N GLU A 317 -0.89 -15.10 0.55
CA GLU A 317 -2.29 -14.64 0.47
C GLU A 317 -2.87 -14.25 1.84
N GLN A 318 -2.35 -14.85 2.91
CA GLN A 318 -2.81 -14.64 4.29
C GLN A 318 -2.14 -13.44 4.97
N ARG A 319 -1.22 -12.74 4.29
CA ARG A 319 -0.35 -11.74 4.92
C ARG A 319 -0.61 -10.34 4.37
N ILE A 320 -1.00 -9.42 5.25
CA ILE A 320 -1.10 -7.99 4.94
C ILE A 320 0.03 -7.23 5.65
N SER A 321 0.74 -6.39 4.91
CA SER A 321 1.89 -5.61 5.40
C SER A 321 1.58 -4.11 5.41
N LEU A 322 2.61 -3.27 5.64
CA LEU A 322 2.47 -1.80 5.58
C LEU A 322 1.90 -1.33 4.24
N THR A 323 2.45 -1.86 3.14
CA THR A 323 2.04 -1.55 1.77
C THR A 323 1.80 -2.86 0.99
N PRO A 324 1.09 -2.81 -0.15
CA PRO A 324 0.97 -3.98 -1.03
C PRO A 324 2.35 -4.54 -1.40
N GLN A 325 2.50 -5.86 -1.39
CA GLN A 325 3.76 -6.53 -1.71
C GLN A 325 3.73 -7.04 -3.16
N ASN A 326 4.86 -6.98 -3.86
CA ASN A 326 4.98 -7.37 -5.27
C ASN A 326 5.14 -8.89 -5.49
N GLN A 327 5.03 -9.69 -4.43
CA GLN A 327 5.16 -11.14 -4.50
C GLN A 327 3.93 -11.78 -5.14
N SER A 328 4.17 -12.89 -5.85
CA SER A 328 3.08 -13.70 -6.42
C SER A 328 2.10 -14.08 -5.32
N ARG A 329 0.80 -13.87 -5.58
CA ARG A 329 -0.32 -14.16 -4.66
C ARG A 329 -0.40 -13.31 -3.39
N SER A 330 0.54 -12.40 -3.15
CA SER A 330 0.39 -11.43 -2.07
C SER A 330 -0.84 -10.54 -2.30
N PRO A 331 -1.60 -10.22 -1.24
CA PRO A 331 -2.74 -9.32 -1.35
C PRO A 331 -2.38 -7.95 -1.95
N PRO A 332 -3.20 -7.40 -2.87
CA PRO A 332 -2.96 -6.12 -3.52
C PRO A 332 -3.37 -4.92 -2.65
N ILE A 333 -3.33 -5.07 -1.32
CA ILE A 333 -3.74 -4.08 -0.33
C ILE A 333 -2.71 -4.00 0.80
N GLY A 334 -2.67 -2.87 1.51
CA GLY A 334 -1.79 -2.65 2.64
C GLY A 334 -2.46 -1.83 3.74
N LEU A 335 -1.78 -1.72 4.88
CA LEU A 335 -2.23 -0.90 6.00
C LEU A 335 -2.19 0.59 5.70
N PHE A 336 -1.21 1.05 4.94
CA PHE A 336 -1.09 2.45 4.55
C PHE A 336 -2.15 2.83 3.52
N TYR A 337 -2.49 4.11 3.50
CA TYR A 337 -3.41 4.65 2.52
C TYR A 337 -2.81 4.55 1.13
N ASP A 338 -3.61 4.07 0.18
CA ASP A 338 -3.31 4.31 -1.24
C ASP A 338 -3.55 5.78 -1.59
N LYS A 339 -3.26 6.17 -2.83
CA LYS A 339 -3.35 7.57 -3.26
C LYS A 339 -4.77 8.13 -3.16
N GLU A 340 -5.80 7.32 -3.40
CA GLU A 340 -7.19 7.75 -3.34
C GLU A 340 -7.67 7.85 -1.90
N GLU A 341 -7.33 6.87 -1.06
CA GLU A 341 -7.59 6.92 0.38
C GLU A 341 -6.88 8.12 1.03
N PHE A 342 -5.65 8.43 0.62
CA PHE A 342 -4.93 9.61 1.07
C PHE A 342 -5.66 10.91 0.72
N LYS A 343 -6.12 11.05 -0.52
CA LYS A 343 -6.88 12.24 -0.96
C LYS A 343 -8.18 12.41 -0.16
N ASP A 344 -8.89 11.31 0.11
CA ASP A 344 -10.09 11.33 0.96
C ASP A 344 -9.77 11.77 2.40
N VAL A 345 -8.71 11.21 3.00
CA VAL A 345 -8.27 11.60 4.35
C VAL A 345 -7.94 13.10 4.42
N VAL A 346 -7.14 13.61 3.49
CA VAL A 346 -6.79 15.04 3.46
C VAL A 346 -8.05 15.88 3.30
N SER A 347 -8.94 15.53 2.36
CA SER A 347 -10.20 16.23 2.14
C SER A 347 -11.07 16.29 3.40
N ARG A 348 -11.18 15.18 4.13
CA ARG A 348 -11.93 15.11 5.40
C ARG A 348 -11.32 15.95 6.50
N LEU A 349 -9.99 15.92 6.65
CA LEU A 349 -9.29 16.76 7.62
C LEU A 349 -9.56 18.25 7.34
N LEU A 350 -9.41 18.68 6.09
CA LEU A 350 -9.66 20.05 5.67
C LEU A 350 -11.12 20.49 5.86
N THR A 351 -12.06 19.57 5.65
CA THR A 351 -13.50 19.87 5.70
C THR A 351 -14.06 19.86 7.12
N TYR A 352 -13.59 18.95 7.97
CA TYR A 352 -14.24 18.63 9.25
C TYR A 352 -13.37 18.86 10.49
N LYS A 353 -12.03 18.85 10.36
CA LYS A 353 -11.13 19.02 11.52
C LYS A 353 -10.86 20.48 11.83
N TYR A 354 -10.74 21.32 10.80
CA TYR A 354 -10.34 22.72 10.93
C TYR A 354 -11.54 23.65 10.75
N SER A 355 -11.60 24.71 11.57
CA SER A 355 -12.61 25.77 11.41
C SER A 355 -12.31 26.67 10.22
N GLU A 356 -11.04 26.89 9.94
CA GLU A 356 -10.56 27.74 8.86
C GLU A 356 -10.55 26.97 7.53
N ARG A 357 -10.94 27.63 6.44
CA ARG A 357 -10.99 27.03 5.11
C ARG A 357 -9.67 27.25 4.37
N PHE A 358 -9.00 26.17 4.01
CA PHE A 358 -7.82 26.17 3.15
C PHE A 358 -7.73 24.88 2.35
N THR A 359 -6.86 24.86 1.34
CA THR A 359 -6.62 23.69 0.49
C THR A 359 -5.14 23.44 0.30
N PHE A 360 -4.80 22.25 -0.19
CA PHE A 360 -3.49 21.94 -0.75
C PHE A 360 -3.61 21.83 -2.26
N ASP A 361 -2.67 22.39 -3.02
CA ASP A 361 -2.58 22.09 -4.45
C ASP A 361 -2.13 20.63 -4.69
N GLU A 362 -2.19 20.19 -5.95
CA GLU A 362 -1.87 18.80 -6.31
C GLU A 362 -0.43 18.43 -5.99
N SER A 363 0.53 19.32 -6.29
CA SER A 363 1.94 19.12 -6.01
C SER A 363 2.23 19.01 -4.50
N ALA A 364 1.59 19.82 -3.66
CA ALA A 364 1.69 19.70 -2.20
C ALA A 364 1.15 18.37 -1.70
N GLN A 365 0.01 17.92 -2.22
CA GLN A 365 -0.58 16.63 -1.87
C GLN A 365 0.31 15.46 -2.32
N ASP A 366 0.93 15.56 -3.50
CA ASP A 366 1.90 14.61 -4.00
C ASP A 366 3.14 14.54 -3.12
N TYR A 367 3.66 15.70 -2.70
CA TYR A 367 4.81 15.76 -1.80
C TYR A 367 4.50 15.16 -0.42
N ILE A 368 3.34 15.50 0.18
CA ILE A 368 2.93 14.96 1.49
C ILE A 368 2.75 13.43 1.39
N TYR A 369 2.15 12.94 0.30
CA TYR A 369 2.01 11.50 0.07
C TYR A 369 3.37 10.81 -0.07
N ALA A 370 4.29 11.38 -0.85
CA ALA A 370 5.64 10.85 -1.03
C ALA A 370 6.43 10.81 0.29
N LEU A 371 6.33 11.86 1.11
CA LEU A 371 6.98 11.93 2.42
C LEU A 371 6.40 10.94 3.44
N SER A 372 5.09 10.73 3.41
CA SER A 372 4.41 9.83 4.35
C SER A 372 4.34 8.37 3.88
N ASN A 373 4.51 8.11 2.59
CA ASN A 373 4.15 6.85 1.93
C ASN A 373 2.68 6.43 2.18
N GLY A 374 1.78 7.38 2.50
CA GLY A 374 0.41 7.07 2.92
C GLY A 374 0.29 6.53 4.36
N HIS A 375 1.35 6.57 5.17
CA HIS A 375 1.31 6.13 6.56
C HIS A 375 0.25 6.91 7.35
N PRO A 376 -0.79 6.27 7.93
CA PRO A 376 -1.95 6.98 8.48
C PRO A 376 -1.61 8.03 9.54
N GLY A 377 -0.82 7.66 10.55
CA GLY A 377 -0.35 8.63 11.56
C GLY A 377 0.49 9.76 10.97
N ALA A 378 1.37 9.48 10.01
CA ALA A 378 2.23 10.50 9.39
C ALA A 378 1.42 11.50 8.55
N VAL A 379 0.47 11.02 7.74
CA VAL A 379 -0.41 11.87 6.92
C VAL A 379 -1.16 12.86 7.81
N GLU A 380 -1.84 12.36 8.84
CA GLU A 380 -2.60 13.22 9.75
C GLU A 380 -1.68 14.22 10.47
N SER A 381 -0.53 13.77 10.95
CA SER A 381 0.42 14.59 11.70
C SER A 381 1.02 15.70 10.83
N ILE A 382 1.45 15.39 9.60
CA ILE A 382 2.01 16.38 8.67
C ILE A 382 0.97 17.45 8.33
N VAL A 383 -0.26 17.04 7.97
CA VAL A 383 -1.34 17.98 7.66
C VAL A 383 -1.64 18.88 8.86
N ASN A 384 -1.70 18.31 10.06
CA ASN A 384 -1.94 19.09 11.28
C ASN A 384 -0.84 20.09 11.56
N VAL A 385 0.43 19.68 11.47
CA VAL A 385 1.55 20.56 11.76
C VAL A 385 1.70 21.66 10.71
N LEU A 386 1.46 21.37 9.43
CA LEU A 386 1.41 22.39 8.37
C LEU A 386 0.31 23.41 8.63
N PHE A 387 -0.89 22.95 8.99
CA PHE A 387 -1.97 23.84 9.39
C PHE A 387 -1.57 24.72 10.57
N GLN A 388 -0.99 24.15 11.64
CA GLN A 388 -0.55 24.95 12.79
C GLN A 388 0.54 25.97 12.41
N ASN A 389 1.44 25.61 11.50
CA ASN A 389 2.50 26.49 11.02
C ASN A 389 1.96 27.71 10.27
N TYR A 390 0.97 27.50 9.40
CA TYR A 390 0.38 28.54 8.56
C TYR A 390 -0.97 29.05 9.10
N ARG A 391 -1.36 28.68 10.33
CA ARG A 391 -2.69 28.96 10.89
C ARG A 391 -3.01 30.44 10.88
N HIS A 392 -2.04 31.28 11.24
CA HIS A 392 -2.20 32.73 11.25
C HIS A 392 -2.56 33.23 9.84
N ASP A 393 -1.77 32.87 8.83
CA ASP A 393 -1.95 33.35 7.46
C ASP A 393 -3.22 32.78 6.81
N ILE A 394 -3.60 31.56 7.17
CA ILE A 394 -4.88 30.95 6.76
C ILE A 394 -6.06 31.68 7.40
N LYS A 395 -5.99 31.97 8.70
CA LYS A 395 -7.07 32.63 9.45
C LYS A 395 -7.34 34.04 8.94
N TYR A 396 -6.30 34.76 8.53
CA TYR A 396 -6.42 36.11 7.94
C TYR A 396 -6.57 36.09 6.41
N GLU A 397 -6.81 34.91 5.82
CA GLU A 397 -7.00 34.69 4.38
C GLU A 397 -5.84 35.17 3.49
N THR A 398 -4.66 35.40 4.06
CA THR A 398 -3.42 35.70 3.33
C THR A 398 -2.99 34.50 2.49
N ILE A 399 -3.24 33.28 2.98
CA ILE A 399 -2.98 32.02 2.28
C ILE A 399 -4.27 31.19 2.24
N ARG A 400 -4.76 30.92 1.03
CA ARG A 400 -5.93 30.05 0.80
C ARG A 400 -5.56 28.64 0.32
N THR A 401 -4.42 28.53 -0.34
CA THR A 401 -3.90 27.26 -0.88
C THR A 401 -2.45 27.13 -0.48
N LEU A 402 -2.12 26.06 0.24
CA LEU A 402 -0.76 25.66 0.53
C LEU A 402 -0.22 24.91 -0.69
N THR A 403 0.86 25.43 -1.23
CA THR A 403 1.57 24.86 -2.38
C THR A 403 2.69 23.93 -1.95
N GLU A 404 3.24 23.16 -2.88
CA GLU A 404 4.41 22.31 -2.64
C GLU A 404 5.51 23.08 -1.90
N ASP A 405 5.82 24.30 -2.34
CA ASP A 405 6.88 25.06 -1.68
C ASP A 405 6.59 25.43 -0.23
N HIS A 406 5.33 25.65 0.15
CA HIS A 406 4.97 25.86 1.55
C HIS A 406 5.27 24.59 2.37
N VAL A 407 5.06 23.40 1.80
CA VAL A 407 5.41 22.14 2.45
C VAL A 407 6.92 22.03 2.60
N ILE A 408 7.69 22.32 1.56
CA ILE A 408 9.16 22.21 1.64
C ILE A 408 9.79 23.24 2.58
N TRP A 409 9.41 24.53 2.54
CA TRP A 409 10.00 25.50 3.47
C TRP A 409 9.68 25.16 4.92
N PHE A 410 8.48 24.61 5.17
CA PHE A 410 8.19 24.10 6.50
C PHE A 410 9.17 22.99 6.90
N LEU A 411 9.53 22.10 5.98
CA LEU A 411 10.46 20.99 6.22
C LEU A 411 11.94 21.39 6.28
N GLU A 412 12.33 22.58 5.80
CA GLU A 412 13.70 23.09 5.91
C GLU A 412 14.12 23.26 7.38
N ASP A 413 13.22 23.76 8.23
CA ASP A 413 13.43 23.82 9.69
C ASP A 413 13.06 22.49 10.36
N THR A 414 13.86 21.48 10.06
CA THR A 414 13.74 20.11 10.61
C THR A 414 13.60 20.08 12.13
N ALA A 415 14.28 20.98 12.86
CA ALA A 415 14.16 21.05 14.31
C ALA A 415 12.75 21.45 14.77
N THR A 416 12.19 22.51 14.20
CA THR A 416 10.81 22.92 14.49
C THR A 416 9.81 21.87 14.03
N VAL A 417 10.05 21.24 12.88
CA VAL A 417 9.19 20.18 12.33
C VAL A 417 9.07 19.03 13.31
N PHE A 418 10.21 18.48 13.75
CA PHE A 418 10.22 17.30 14.61
C PHE A 418 9.83 17.62 16.06
N ASP A 419 10.06 18.83 16.56
CA ASP A 419 9.45 19.28 17.82
C ASP A 419 7.93 19.27 17.74
N LYS A 420 7.34 19.82 16.67
CA LYS A 420 5.89 19.82 16.48
C LYS A 420 5.34 18.40 16.30
N LEU A 421 5.99 17.55 15.48
CA LEU A 421 5.58 16.17 15.25
C LEU A 421 5.69 15.30 16.51
N SER A 422 6.58 15.63 17.47
CA SER A 422 6.68 14.90 18.74
C SER A 422 5.42 14.95 19.61
N ARG A 423 4.51 15.89 19.30
CA ARG A 423 3.21 16.06 19.98
C ARG A 423 2.06 15.38 19.22
N GLU A 424 2.34 14.76 18.09
CA GLU A 424 1.36 14.14 17.21
C GLU A 424 1.36 12.61 17.33
N SER A 425 0.37 11.96 16.72
CA SER A 425 0.17 10.50 16.82
C SER A 425 1.31 9.68 16.20
N VAL A 426 2.06 10.26 15.25
CA VAL A 426 3.22 9.66 14.58
C VAL A 426 4.44 9.54 15.49
N ASP A 427 4.54 10.31 16.59
CA ASP A 427 5.69 10.24 17.49
C ASP A 427 5.90 8.82 18.05
N ARG A 428 4.79 8.07 18.25
CA ARG A 428 4.80 6.68 18.72
C ARG A 428 5.52 5.70 17.79
N SER A 429 5.77 6.08 16.54
CA SER A 429 6.51 5.26 15.57
C SER A 429 7.96 5.73 15.37
N PHE A 430 8.35 6.90 15.91
CA PHE A 430 9.72 7.38 15.78
C PHE A 430 10.67 6.73 16.79
N PRO A 431 11.96 6.56 16.42
CA PRO A 431 13.00 6.19 17.37
C PRO A 431 13.14 7.18 18.52
N HIS A 432 13.01 6.73 19.76
CA HIS A 432 13.32 7.58 20.91
C HIS A 432 14.83 7.68 21.09
N ILE A 433 15.45 8.72 20.55
CA ILE A 433 16.92 8.92 20.51
C ILE A 433 17.58 8.71 21.89
N LYS A 434 16.94 9.13 22.98
CA LYS A 434 17.44 8.95 24.36
C LYS A 434 17.60 7.48 24.77
N ARG A 435 16.90 6.56 24.11
CA ARG A 435 16.96 5.11 24.33
C ARG A 435 17.89 4.41 23.34
N CYS A 436 18.45 5.11 22.36
CA CYS A 436 19.32 4.52 21.35
C CYS A 436 20.75 4.34 21.90
N THR A 437 21.25 3.11 21.83
CA THR A 437 22.68 2.81 22.01
C THR A 437 23.44 3.17 20.72
N SER A 438 24.78 3.24 20.79
CA SER A 438 25.61 3.43 19.58
C SER A 438 25.36 2.36 18.51
N LYS A 439 25.04 1.13 18.91
CA LYS A 439 24.70 0.03 17.99
C LYS A 439 23.34 0.23 17.32
N ILE A 440 22.32 0.62 18.09
CA ILE A 440 20.99 0.95 17.57
C ILE A 440 21.07 2.10 16.58
N SER A 441 21.78 3.17 16.93
CA SER A 441 21.99 4.30 16.02
C SER A 441 22.68 3.84 14.74
N LYS A 442 23.73 3.00 14.84
CA LYS A 442 24.38 2.44 13.65
C LYS A 442 23.41 1.65 12.77
N ILE A 443 22.55 0.81 13.35
CA ILE A 443 21.54 0.04 12.60
C ILE A 443 20.59 0.96 11.84
N LEU A 444 20.00 1.95 12.52
CA LEU A 444 19.05 2.88 11.91
C LEU A 444 19.72 3.69 10.79
N ASN A 445 20.94 4.17 11.01
CA ASN A 445 21.73 4.90 10.02
C ASN A 445 22.02 4.03 8.80
N THR A 446 22.44 2.77 9.01
CA THR A 446 22.71 1.84 7.91
C THR A 446 21.44 1.55 7.10
N ILE A 447 20.25 1.46 7.73
CA ILE A 447 18.99 1.30 6.98
C ILE A 447 18.67 2.57 6.18
N THR A 448 18.89 3.77 6.71
CA THR A 448 18.74 5.03 5.96
C THR A 448 19.67 5.06 4.73
N GLU A 449 20.94 4.69 4.92
CA GLU A 449 21.97 4.71 3.87
C GLU A 449 21.72 3.64 2.79
N GLU A 450 21.51 2.39 3.21
CA GLU A 450 21.40 1.24 2.32
C GLU A 450 19.96 0.95 1.87
N GLY A 451 18.96 1.58 2.50
CA GLY A 451 17.52 1.36 2.28
C GLY A 451 16.95 0.19 3.09
N SER A 452 17.76 -0.84 3.33
CA SER A 452 17.41 -2.00 4.14
C SER A 452 18.63 -2.72 4.67
N ILE A 453 18.45 -3.58 5.69
CA ILE A 453 19.47 -4.51 6.16
C ILE A 453 18.89 -5.93 6.28
N PRO A 454 19.71 -6.99 6.26
CA PRO A 454 19.26 -8.33 6.65
C PRO A 454 18.66 -8.31 8.06
N PHE A 455 17.53 -8.98 8.24
CA PHE A 455 16.86 -9.09 9.52
C PHE A 455 17.29 -10.37 10.23
N ASP A 456 17.94 -10.21 11.38
CA ASP A 456 18.26 -11.30 12.31
C ASP A 456 17.57 -11.06 13.66
N ILE A 457 16.66 -11.97 14.03
CA ILE A 457 15.92 -11.90 15.30
C ILE A 457 16.82 -12.14 16.52
N ASN A 458 17.96 -12.83 16.34
CA ASN A 458 18.90 -13.10 17.43
C ASN A 458 19.78 -11.88 17.74
N ASN A 459 19.86 -10.93 16.82
CA ASN A 459 20.46 -9.63 17.09
C ASN A 459 19.54 -8.81 18.00
N ALA A 460 19.94 -8.67 19.27
CA ALA A 460 19.16 -7.97 20.29
C ALA A 460 18.82 -6.51 19.91
N ASP A 461 19.70 -5.81 19.21
CA ASP A 461 19.49 -4.42 18.80
C ASP A 461 18.47 -4.34 17.64
N ILE A 462 18.53 -5.24 16.66
CA ILE A 462 17.52 -5.35 15.59
C ILE A 462 16.16 -5.71 16.20
N ARG A 463 16.11 -6.73 17.05
CA ARG A 463 14.88 -7.15 17.74
C ARG A 463 14.28 -6.00 18.55
N PHE A 464 15.11 -5.23 19.25
CA PHE A 464 14.66 -4.06 20.00
C PHE A 464 14.04 -3.00 19.08
N CYS A 465 14.71 -2.62 17.99
CA CYS A 465 14.16 -1.68 17.01
C CYS A 465 12.84 -2.18 16.43
N TYR A 466 12.75 -3.47 16.14
CA TYR A 466 11.57 -4.09 15.55
C TYR A 466 10.37 -4.11 16.51
N GLN A 467 10.58 -4.54 17.76
CA GLN A 467 9.51 -4.61 18.77
C GLN A 467 9.01 -3.23 19.20
N ASN A 468 9.85 -2.19 19.14
CA ASN A 468 9.43 -0.80 19.34
C ASN A 468 8.83 -0.17 18.07
N GLY A 469 8.77 -0.90 16.94
CA GLY A 469 8.15 -0.44 15.70
C GLY A 469 8.94 0.61 14.92
N TRP A 470 10.23 0.76 15.21
CA TRP A 470 11.13 1.72 14.53
C TRP A 470 11.59 1.22 13.17
N ILE A 471 11.58 -0.10 12.99
CA ILE A 471 11.85 -0.79 11.73
C ILE A 471 10.73 -1.80 11.49
N HIS A 472 10.51 -2.17 10.24
CA HIS A 472 9.52 -3.18 9.83
C HIS A 472 10.22 -4.35 9.16
N ARG A 473 9.73 -5.57 9.43
CA ARG A 473 10.27 -6.81 8.87
C ARG A 473 9.48 -7.24 7.65
N VAL A 474 10.17 -7.39 6.53
CA VAL A 474 9.64 -7.82 5.23
C VAL A 474 10.24 -9.18 4.88
N ALA A 475 9.42 -10.12 4.41
CA ALA A 475 9.92 -11.36 3.81
C ALA A 475 10.13 -11.10 2.32
N LEU A 476 11.30 -11.44 1.77
CA LEU A 476 11.63 -11.35 0.34
C LEU A 476 12.37 -12.64 -0.06
N ASP A 477 11.81 -13.39 -1.02
CA ASP A 477 12.46 -14.56 -1.64
C ASP A 477 13.07 -15.61 -0.69
N GLY A 478 12.55 -15.72 0.54
CA GLY A 478 13.05 -16.63 1.58
C GLY A 478 13.79 -15.94 2.71
N ASP A 479 14.37 -14.78 2.45
CA ASP A 479 15.08 -13.97 3.44
C ASP A 479 14.15 -12.95 4.10
N ASN A 480 14.60 -12.44 5.24
CA ASN A 480 13.93 -11.34 5.90
C ASN A 480 14.84 -10.12 5.90
N ILE A 481 14.27 -8.96 5.57
CA ILE A 481 14.97 -7.68 5.66
C ILE A 481 14.23 -6.74 6.63
N ALA A 482 14.98 -5.77 7.14
CA ALA A 482 14.45 -4.66 7.92
C ALA A 482 14.45 -3.38 7.08
N VAL A 483 13.34 -2.66 7.09
CA VAL A 483 13.16 -1.36 6.42
C VAL A 483 12.59 -0.33 7.39
N LEU A 484 12.73 0.96 7.08
CA LEU A 484 12.05 2.02 7.83
C LEU A 484 10.56 2.10 7.46
N PRO A 485 9.68 2.54 8.37
CA PRO A 485 8.24 2.51 8.12
C PRO A 485 7.78 3.49 7.04
N SER A 486 8.39 4.68 6.92
CA SER A 486 8.11 5.66 5.85
C SER A 486 9.26 6.64 5.65
N ARG A 487 9.23 7.43 4.56
CA ARG A 487 10.24 8.46 4.25
C ARG A 487 10.35 9.53 5.34
N LEU A 488 9.27 9.82 6.06
CA LEU A 488 9.29 10.68 7.23
C LEU A 488 10.16 10.12 8.37
N HIS A 489 10.17 8.80 8.57
CA HIS A 489 11.03 8.16 9.58
C HIS A 489 12.50 8.24 9.19
N GLU A 490 12.80 8.10 7.90
CA GLU A 490 14.14 8.31 7.36
C GLU A 490 14.62 9.74 7.62
N LYS A 491 13.78 10.74 7.32
CA LYS A 491 14.06 12.16 7.61
C LYS A 491 14.25 12.43 9.11
N TYR A 492 13.50 11.75 9.98
CA TYR A 492 13.66 11.86 11.43
C TYR A 492 15.04 11.35 11.87
N ILE A 493 15.50 10.22 11.32
CA ILE A 493 16.82 9.67 11.62
C ILE A 493 17.93 10.58 11.08
N GLU A 494 17.81 11.06 9.83
CA GLU A 494 18.75 12.05 9.25
C GLU A 494 18.88 13.29 10.14
N TYR A 495 17.75 13.84 10.60
CA TYR A 495 17.73 14.96 11.55
C TYR A 495 18.42 14.61 12.87
N SER A 496 18.09 13.45 13.45
CA SER A 496 18.67 12.98 14.70
C SER A 496 20.20 12.89 14.61
N ILE A 497 20.73 12.36 13.51
CA ILE A 497 22.18 12.32 13.23
C ILE A 497 22.73 13.74 13.03
N GLY A 498 22.02 14.60 12.31
CA GLY A 498 22.43 15.99 12.06
C GLY A 498 22.59 16.82 13.33
N THR A 499 21.85 16.51 14.40
CA THR A 499 22.07 17.12 15.72
C THR A 499 23.42 16.74 16.35
N MET A 500 24.07 15.67 15.87
CA MET A 500 25.41 15.22 16.23
C MET A 500 26.48 15.75 15.26
N SER A 501 26.30 16.99 14.78
CA SER A 501 27.06 17.62 13.71
C SER A 501 28.57 17.42 13.84
N GLN A 502 29.19 16.93 12.76
CA GLN A 502 30.63 16.79 12.61
C GLN A 502 31.12 17.74 11.52
N PRO A 503 32.33 18.31 11.65
CA PRO A 503 32.93 19.09 10.57
C PRO A 503 33.23 18.19 9.36
N LEU A 504 33.13 18.74 8.16
CA LEU A 504 33.63 18.11 6.95
C LEU A 504 35.13 17.80 7.14
N PRO A 505 35.59 16.56 6.88
CA PRO A 505 36.98 16.21 7.09
C PRO A 505 37.95 17.16 6.37
N ALA A 506 38.98 17.63 7.07
CA ALA A 506 39.92 18.64 6.56
C ALA A 506 40.63 18.24 5.25
N ARG A 507 40.67 16.95 4.92
CA ARG A 507 41.20 16.45 3.64
C ARG A 507 40.37 16.89 2.43
N PHE A 508 39.11 17.25 2.63
CA PHE A 508 38.22 17.79 1.59
C PHE A 508 38.35 19.31 1.53
N ASP A 509 39.39 19.75 0.83
CA ASP A 509 39.72 21.15 0.58
C ASP A 509 39.05 21.72 -0.68
N SER A 510 38.54 20.85 -1.56
CA SER A 510 37.87 21.22 -2.81
C SER A 510 36.66 20.32 -3.11
N LEU A 511 35.65 20.89 -3.78
CA LEU A 511 34.44 20.17 -4.17
C LEU A 511 34.72 19.02 -5.15
N PRO A 512 35.58 19.19 -6.19
CA PRO A 512 36.00 18.10 -7.07
C PRO A 512 36.53 16.87 -6.31
N LYS A 513 37.46 17.06 -5.38
CA LYS A 513 38.07 15.98 -4.61
C LYS A 513 37.05 15.21 -3.79
N LEU A 514 36.11 15.91 -3.16
CA LEU A 514 35.00 15.29 -2.45
C LEU A 514 34.13 14.46 -3.40
N CYS A 515 33.75 15.01 -4.56
CA CYS A 515 32.88 14.32 -5.52
C CYS A 515 33.55 13.08 -6.14
N GLU A 516 34.84 13.15 -6.49
CA GLU A 516 35.60 12.00 -6.99
C GLU A 516 35.63 10.85 -5.97
N GLU A 517 35.93 11.16 -4.70
CA GLU A 517 35.90 10.15 -3.64
C GLU A 517 34.49 9.57 -3.45
N ILE A 518 33.44 10.40 -3.45
CA ILE A 518 32.05 9.95 -3.32
C ILE A 518 31.66 9.01 -4.45
N LEU A 519 31.90 9.41 -5.70
CA LEU A 519 31.57 8.61 -6.88
C LEU A 519 32.31 7.26 -6.87
N SER A 520 33.55 7.23 -6.36
CA SER A 520 34.31 5.99 -6.18
C SER A 520 33.71 5.02 -5.15
N LYS A 521 32.76 5.46 -4.32
CA LYS A 521 32.05 4.65 -3.33
C LYS A 521 30.70 4.13 -3.80
N PHE A 522 30.27 4.42 -5.03
CA PHE A 522 29.00 3.92 -5.55
C PHE A 522 28.98 2.39 -5.56
N SER A 523 27.85 1.80 -5.14
CA SER A 523 27.72 0.35 -4.99
C SER A 523 27.15 -0.28 -6.26
N ILE A 524 27.83 -1.31 -6.77
CA ILE A 524 27.40 -2.03 -7.98
C ILE A 524 26.01 -2.63 -7.74
N MET A 525 25.84 -3.36 -6.64
CA MET A 525 24.57 -3.99 -6.30
C MET A 525 23.46 -2.96 -6.13
N ASN A 526 23.72 -1.83 -5.50
CA ASN A 526 22.70 -0.81 -5.31
C ASN A 526 22.26 -0.20 -6.65
N LEU A 527 23.21 0.09 -7.55
CA LEU A 527 22.89 0.61 -8.87
C LEU A 527 22.10 -0.42 -9.70
N ARG A 528 22.50 -1.69 -9.71
CA ARG A 528 21.76 -2.76 -10.41
C ARG A 528 20.36 -2.96 -9.84
N HIS A 529 20.25 -3.13 -8.52
CA HIS A 529 18.97 -3.36 -7.88
C HIS A 529 18.03 -2.17 -8.05
N SER A 530 18.53 -0.93 -8.05
CA SER A 530 17.71 0.24 -8.38
C SER A 530 17.28 0.26 -9.84
N ALA A 531 18.15 -0.06 -10.79
CA ALA A 531 17.80 -0.15 -12.20
C ALA A 531 16.75 -1.23 -12.50
N GLU A 532 16.79 -2.34 -11.75
CA GLU A 532 15.85 -3.46 -11.86
C GLU A 532 14.58 -3.29 -10.98
N GLY A 533 14.47 -2.19 -10.22
CA GLY A 533 13.36 -1.98 -9.28
C GLY A 533 13.31 -2.99 -8.12
N LYS A 534 14.42 -3.66 -7.83
CA LYS A 534 14.58 -4.66 -6.75
C LYS A 534 15.05 -4.07 -5.42
N LYS A 535 15.59 -2.85 -5.42
CA LYS A 535 16.06 -2.21 -4.18
C LYS A 535 14.87 -1.72 -3.36
N MET A 536 14.69 -2.29 -2.17
CA MET A 536 13.66 -1.86 -1.23
C MET A 536 14.10 -0.63 -0.45
N SER A 537 13.13 0.22 -0.13
CA SER A 537 13.32 1.42 0.68
C SER A 537 12.25 1.47 1.78
N THR A 538 11.86 2.67 2.17
CA THR A 538 10.86 2.89 3.21
C THR A 538 9.52 2.25 2.84
N ALA A 539 8.76 1.86 3.87
CA ALA A 539 7.46 1.22 3.72
C ALA A 539 7.47 -0.07 2.89
N SER A 540 8.64 -0.68 2.65
CA SER A 540 8.81 -1.84 1.76
C SER A 540 8.39 -1.51 0.31
N GLN A 541 8.65 -0.30 -0.15
CA GLN A 541 8.44 0.08 -1.54
C GLN A 541 9.73 -0.06 -2.34
N PRO A 542 9.66 -0.51 -3.61
CA PRO A 542 10.77 -0.38 -4.54
C PRO A 542 11.22 1.09 -4.62
N ARG A 543 12.52 1.31 -4.62
CA ARG A 543 13.09 2.64 -4.81
C ARG A 543 12.80 3.09 -6.27
N PRO A 544 12.29 4.31 -6.49
CA PRO A 544 12.15 4.86 -7.84
C PRO A 544 13.49 4.84 -8.58
N VAL A 545 13.47 4.45 -9.85
CA VAL A 545 14.68 4.39 -10.69
C VAL A 545 15.23 5.81 -10.92
N GLU A 546 14.34 6.80 -10.92
CA GLU A 546 14.63 8.23 -11.11
C GLU A 546 15.57 8.79 -10.04
N ALA A 547 15.53 8.27 -8.81
CA ALA A 547 16.34 8.75 -7.69
C ALA A 547 17.62 7.93 -7.43
N GLN A 548 17.95 7.00 -8.33
CA GLN A 548 19.05 6.04 -8.16
C GLN A 548 20.38 6.73 -7.84
N TYR A 549 20.78 7.73 -8.64
CA TYR A 549 22.08 8.38 -8.51
C TYR A 549 22.14 9.36 -7.35
N GLN A 550 21.07 10.11 -7.08
CA GLN A 550 20.95 10.94 -5.89
C GLN A 550 21.10 10.11 -4.61
N ALA A 551 20.41 8.98 -4.54
CA ALA A 551 20.50 8.13 -3.35
C ALA A 551 21.91 7.53 -3.17
N GLU A 552 22.57 7.09 -4.24
CA GLU A 552 23.96 6.62 -4.16
C GLU A 552 24.95 7.75 -3.85
N PHE A 553 24.70 8.97 -4.32
CA PHE A 553 25.51 10.13 -3.97
C PHE A 553 25.40 10.45 -2.48
N TYR A 554 24.19 10.48 -1.93
CA TYR A 554 23.98 10.67 -0.49
C TYR A 554 24.68 9.57 0.33
N ARG A 555 24.49 8.30 -0.06
CA ARG A 555 25.13 7.15 0.60
C ARG A 555 26.66 7.23 0.54
N GLY A 556 27.21 7.53 -0.64
CA GLY A 556 28.63 7.71 -0.88
C GLY A 556 29.19 8.90 -0.10
N PHE A 557 28.45 10.00 0.02
CA PHE A 557 28.79 11.15 0.86
C PHE A 557 28.94 10.74 2.32
N VAL A 558 27.96 10.04 2.88
CA VAL A 558 28.02 9.59 4.28
C VAL A 558 29.20 8.65 4.54
N HIS A 559 29.50 7.74 3.61
CA HIS A 559 30.68 6.86 3.69
C HIS A 559 32.01 7.61 3.57
N THR A 560 32.05 8.71 2.82
CA THR A 560 33.27 9.44 2.47
C THR A 560 33.58 10.54 3.48
N ALA A 561 32.60 11.39 3.76
CA ALA A 561 32.69 12.50 4.71
C ALA A 561 32.49 12.05 6.16
N GLY A 562 31.71 11.00 6.40
CA GLY A 562 31.37 10.50 7.72
C GLY A 562 29.96 10.87 8.16
N GLN A 563 29.38 10.03 9.03
CA GLN A 563 28.07 10.27 9.63
C GLN A 563 28.08 11.55 10.47
N GLY A 564 27.00 12.34 10.38
CA GLY A 564 26.88 13.61 11.10
C GLY A 564 27.46 14.82 10.37
N VAL A 565 28.16 14.64 9.25
CA VAL A 565 28.58 15.79 8.43
C VAL A 565 27.36 16.39 7.71
N PRO A 566 27.06 17.69 7.89
CA PRO A 566 25.88 18.30 7.30
C PRO A 566 25.88 18.28 5.77
N ILE A 567 24.79 17.74 5.21
CA ILE A 567 24.42 17.83 3.79
C ILE A 567 22.90 18.03 3.71
N SER A 568 22.47 19.00 2.92
CA SER A 568 21.06 19.25 2.64
C SER A 568 20.71 18.63 1.29
N THR A 569 19.65 17.83 1.26
CA THR A 569 19.04 17.35 0.01
C THR A 569 17.99 18.35 -0.46
N GLU A 570 17.88 18.60 -1.75
CA GLU A 570 16.87 19.51 -2.34
C GLU A 570 16.91 20.93 -1.74
N TRP A 571 18.11 21.49 -1.59
CA TRP A 571 18.29 22.76 -0.90
C TRP A 571 17.86 23.96 -1.74
N SER A 572 17.13 24.90 -1.12
CA SER A 572 16.86 26.22 -1.66
C SER A 572 16.93 27.30 -0.57
N ARG A 573 17.05 28.56 -1.00
CA ARG A 573 16.76 29.74 -0.17
C ARG A 573 15.44 30.43 -0.57
N THR A 574 15.01 30.22 -1.81
CA THR A 574 13.91 30.96 -2.42
C THR A 574 12.79 30.03 -2.82
N ARG A 575 11.67 30.61 -3.24
CA ARG A 575 10.55 29.81 -3.75
C ARG A 575 10.88 29.11 -5.07
N ASP A 576 11.86 29.63 -5.81
CA ASP A 576 12.22 29.14 -7.14
C ASP A 576 13.57 28.39 -7.17
N GLY A 577 13.52 27.10 -7.52
CA GLY A 577 14.68 26.24 -7.80
C GLY A 577 15.28 25.56 -6.56
N ARG A 578 15.81 24.34 -6.72
CA ARG A 578 16.44 23.52 -5.66
C ARG A 578 17.61 22.74 -6.22
N VAL A 579 18.76 22.85 -5.57
CA VAL A 579 19.91 22.02 -5.93
C VAL A 579 19.82 20.67 -5.24
N ASP A 580 20.18 19.59 -5.93
CA ASP A 580 20.06 18.22 -5.39
C ASP A 580 20.79 18.08 -4.04
N PHE A 581 22.01 18.63 -3.93
CA PHE A 581 22.77 18.63 -2.67
C PHE A 581 23.47 19.96 -2.38
N TYR A 582 23.47 20.33 -1.09
CA TYR A 582 24.22 21.47 -0.57
C TYR A 582 25.01 21.08 0.68
N ILE A 583 26.31 21.42 0.72
CA ILE A 583 27.20 21.20 1.86
C ILE A 583 27.41 22.55 2.58
N PRO A 584 26.73 22.78 3.73
CA PRO A 584 26.66 24.11 4.33
C PRO A 584 28.00 24.69 4.80
N GLU A 585 28.88 23.85 5.35
CA GLU A 585 30.16 24.31 5.92
C GLU A 585 31.03 25.02 4.86
N LYS A 586 31.13 24.44 3.67
CA LYS A 586 31.92 24.98 2.56
C LYS A 586 31.11 25.80 1.56
N LYS A 587 29.78 25.80 1.70
CA LYS A 587 28.84 26.43 0.78
C LYS A 587 28.95 25.85 -0.63
N TRP A 588 29.02 24.53 -0.72
CA TRP A 588 29.16 23.82 -2.00
C TRP A 588 27.81 23.28 -2.46
N ALA A 589 27.57 23.34 -3.77
CA ALA A 589 26.33 22.86 -4.38
C ALA A 589 26.64 21.76 -5.42
N VAL A 590 25.84 20.69 -5.47
CA VAL A 590 25.98 19.59 -6.42
C VAL A 590 24.64 19.32 -7.07
N GLU A 591 24.59 19.39 -8.41
CA GLU A 591 23.43 18.99 -9.21
C GLU A 591 23.75 17.64 -9.90
N LEU A 592 22.83 16.69 -9.83
CA LEU A 592 22.94 15.39 -10.48
C LEU A 592 21.95 15.26 -11.63
N LEU A 593 22.47 14.82 -12.79
CA LEU A 593 21.66 14.56 -13.97
C LEU A 593 21.67 13.07 -14.28
N ARG A 594 20.74 12.67 -15.14
CA ARG A 594 20.58 11.29 -15.58
C ARG A 594 20.52 11.23 -17.09
N ASN A 595 21.33 10.33 -17.67
CA ASN A 595 21.26 9.93 -19.08
C ASN A 595 21.23 11.14 -20.05
N HIS A 596 22.01 12.19 -19.75
CA HIS A 596 22.11 13.38 -20.60
C HIS A 596 20.80 14.16 -20.78
N ILE A 597 19.82 13.98 -19.89
CA ILE A 597 18.52 14.67 -19.96
C ILE A 597 18.71 16.14 -19.57
N GLN A 598 18.32 17.05 -20.47
CA GLN A 598 18.23 18.50 -20.23
C GLN A 598 19.53 19.16 -19.70
N VAL A 599 20.71 18.64 -20.03
CA VAL A 599 22.02 19.15 -19.54
C VAL A 599 22.16 20.67 -19.69
N ASN A 600 21.83 21.23 -20.87
CA ASN A 600 21.92 22.67 -21.11
C ASN A 600 20.96 23.50 -20.24
N GLU A 601 19.79 22.96 -19.91
CA GLU A 601 18.83 23.63 -19.01
C GLU A 601 19.44 23.73 -17.61
N HIS A 602 19.99 22.65 -17.07
CA HIS A 602 20.62 22.65 -15.75
C HIS A 602 21.86 23.56 -15.70
N ILE A 603 22.69 23.56 -16.75
CA ILE A 603 23.81 24.52 -16.88
C ILE A 603 23.28 25.95 -16.79
N SER A 604 22.20 26.26 -17.54
CA SER A 604 21.62 27.61 -17.57
C SER A 604 21.14 28.10 -16.20
N ARG A 605 20.74 27.20 -15.28
CA ARG A 605 20.30 27.56 -13.93
C ARG A 605 21.40 28.29 -13.14
N PHE A 606 22.67 27.96 -13.35
CA PHE A 606 23.82 28.62 -12.69
C PHE A 606 24.32 29.87 -13.43
N LYS A 607 23.89 30.09 -14.67
CA LYS A 607 24.31 31.24 -15.50
C LYS A 607 23.48 32.48 -15.23
N GLU A 608 23.93 33.62 -15.74
CA GLU A 608 23.20 34.89 -15.56
C GLU A 608 21.75 34.78 -16.05
N GLY A 609 20.79 35.23 -15.22
CA GLY A 609 19.35 35.05 -15.44
C GLY A 609 18.80 33.68 -15.00
N GLY A 610 19.65 32.72 -14.66
CA GLY A 610 19.26 31.40 -14.15
C GLY A 610 18.84 31.40 -12.68
N LYS A 611 18.08 30.36 -12.29
CA LYS A 611 17.48 30.22 -10.96
C LYS A 611 18.49 30.22 -9.79
N TYR A 612 19.67 29.64 -9.98
CA TYR A 612 20.70 29.51 -8.94
C TYR A 612 21.74 30.64 -8.97
N HIS A 613 21.74 31.46 -10.02
CA HIS A 613 22.71 32.53 -10.19
C HIS A 613 22.66 33.61 -9.08
N PRO A 614 21.50 33.99 -8.53
CA PRO A 614 21.45 34.87 -7.36
C PRO A 614 22.25 34.32 -6.17
N TRP A 615 22.22 33.00 -5.95
CA TRP A 615 22.93 32.35 -4.84
C TRP A 615 24.46 32.45 -5.00
N LEU A 616 24.96 32.45 -6.24
CA LEU A 616 26.36 32.70 -6.56
C LEU A 616 26.74 34.17 -6.32
N LYS A 617 25.92 35.11 -6.81
CA LYS A 617 26.14 36.56 -6.63
C LYS A 617 26.20 36.94 -5.14
N GLU A 618 25.35 36.32 -4.31
CA GLU A 618 25.28 36.55 -2.87
C GLU A 618 26.32 35.75 -2.05
N LYS A 619 27.22 35.00 -2.71
CA LYS A 619 28.24 34.14 -2.06
C LYS A 619 27.64 33.13 -1.07
N MET A 620 26.42 32.70 -1.36
CA MET A 620 25.75 31.61 -0.66
C MET A 620 26.18 30.26 -1.17
N VAL A 621 26.44 30.18 -2.46
CA VAL A 621 27.13 29.05 -3.09
C VAL A 621 28.49 29.59 -3.49
N LYS A 622 29.54 29.05 -2.88
CA LYS A 622 30.93 29.41 -3.17
C LYS A 622 31.52 28.57 -4.28
N ASP A 623 31.08 27.32 -4.38
CA ASP A 623 31.49 26.42 -5.45
C ASP A 623 30.34 25.50 -5.84
N TRP A 624 30.34 25.01 -7.07
CA TRP A 624 29.29 24.16 -7.59
C TRP A 624 29.80 23.25 -8.70
N ILE A 625 29.13 22.12 -8.86
CA ILE A 625 29.43 21.13 -9.89
C ILE A 625 28.14 20.47 -10.39
N ILE A 626 28.13 20.11 -11.67
CA ILE A 626 27.08 19.30 -12.30
C ILE A 626 27.68 17.95 -12.64
N ILE A 627 27.06 16.86 -12.19
CA ILE A 627 27.50 15.49 -12.50
C ILE A 627 26.38 14.78 -13.24
N ASP A 628 26.62 14.48 -14.50
CA ASP A 628 25.69 13.75 -15.37
C ASP A 628 26.00 12.26 -15.34
N CYS A 629 25.10 11.49 -14.73
CA CYS A 629 25.24 10.05 -14.53
C CYS A 629 24.54 9.28 -15.65
N ALA A 630 25.29 8.47 -16.39
CA ALA A 630 24.77 7.72 -17.54
C ALA A 630 25.46 6.37 -17.70
N THR A 631 24.90 5.50 -18.55
CA THR A 631 25.56 4.22 -18.95
C THR A 631 26.30 4.32 -20.29
N SER A 632 26.31 5.50 -20.90
CA SER A 632 27.03 5.82 -22.13
C SER A 632 27.53 7.27 -22.11
N LEU A 633 28.54 7.59 -22.91
CA LEU A 633 28.99 8.97 -23.12
C LEU A 633 27.92 9.82 -23.84
N PRO A 634 27.91 11.14 -23.61
CA PRO A 634 27.05 12.06 -24.37
C PRO A 634 27.47 12.12 -25.83
N THR A 635 26.50 12.33 -26.72
CA THR A 635 26.77 12.62 -28.14
C THR A 635 27.07 14.09 -28.41
N ASN A 636 26.64 14.98 -27.51
CA ASN A 636 26.83 16.43 -27.64
C ASN A 636 28.08 16.88 -26.89
N GLU A 637 28.74 17.92 -27.40
CA GLU A 637 29.79 18.64 -26.69
C GLU A 637 29.20 19.75 -25.81
N PHE A 638 29.80 19.95 -24.63
CA PHE A 638 29.37 20.97 -23.68
C PHE A 638 30.55 21.88 -23.32
N THR A 639 30.30 23.18 -23.20
CA THR A 639 31.33 24.17 -22.91
C THR A 639 31.48 24.49 -21.42
N GLU A 640 30.67 23.90 -20.56
CA GLU A 640 30.67 24.21 -19.12
C GLU A 640 31.80 23.46 -18.39
N PRO A 641 32.87 24.12 -17.92
CA PRO A 641 33.98 23.44 -17.26
C PRO A 641 33.62 22.71 -15.96
N ARG A 642 32.51 23.09 -15.32
CA ARG A 642 32.01 22.46 -14.08
C ARG A 642 31.02 21.31 -14.33
N LEU A 643 30.92 20.84 -15.57
CA LEU A 643 30.17 19.63 -15.94
C LEU A 643 31.11 18.42 -16.00
N TRP A 644 30.73 17.36 -15.28
CA TRP A 644 31.34 16.04 -15.38
C TRP A 644 30.34 15.01 -15.91
N HIS A 645 30.86 14.03 -16.65
CA HIS A 645 30.09 12.87 -17.09
C HIS A 645 30.57 11.62 -16.35
N ALA A 646 29.75 11.10 -15.46
CA ALA A 646 29.97 9.85 -14.74
C ALA A 646 29.34 8.70 -15.53
N VAL A 647 30.17 7.95 -16.26
CA VAL A 647 29.72 6.88 -17.15
C VAL A 647 29.93 5.51 -16.49
N PHE A 648 28.84 4.82 -16.19
CA PHE A 648 28.82 3.49 -15.60
C PHE A 648 28.75 2.43 -16.69
N ILE A 649 29.86 1.72 -16.92
CA ILE A 649 29.98 0.68 -17.96
C ILE A 649 30.09 -0.71 -17.34
N ASN A 650 30.02 -1.74 -18.19
CA ASN A 650 30.13 -3.15 -17.80
C ASN A 650 29.15 -3.50 -16.67
N ASP A 651 27.87 -3.18 -16.88
CA ASP A 651 26.82 -3.43 -15.90
C ASP A 651 27.17 -2.83 -14.51
N TYR A 652 27.47 -1.52 -14.52
CA TYR A 652 27.86 -0.71 -13.35
C TYR A 652 29.15 -1.12 -12.62
N SER A 653 29.90 -2.11 -13.11
CA SER A 653 31.13 -2.56 -12.43
C SER A 653 32.32 -1.60 -12.56
N VAL A 654 32.27 -0.70 -13.55
CA VAL A 654 33.32 0.30 -13.78
C VAL A 654 32.68 1.67 -13.93
N LEU A 655 33.21 2.64 -13.19
CA LEU A 655 32.93 4.06 -13.37
C LEU A 655 34.07 4.70 -14.14
N GLN A 656 33.75 5.40 -15.23
CA GLN A 656 34.65 6.31 -15.93
C GLN A 656 34.10 7.74 -15.78
N LEU A 657 34.92 8.63 -15.23
CA LEU A 657 34.58 10.03 -15.07
C LEU A 657 35.28 10.84 -16.16
N TYR A 658 34.52 11.65 -16.87
CA TYR A 658 35.02 12.53 -17.92
C TYR A 658 34.70 13.98 -17.59
N ASN A 659 35.56 14.89 -18.04
CA ASN A 659 35.26 16.33 -18.01
C ASN A 659 34.29 16.70 -19.16
N HIS A 660 33.87 17.97 -19.20
CA HIS A 660 33.03 18.55 -20.27
C HIS A 660 33.57 18.37 -21.70
N GLN A 661 34.89 18.20 -21.88
CA GLN A 661 35.54 17.93 -23.17
C GLN A 661 35.68 16.43 -23.46
N GLN A 662 34.97 15.58 -22.72
CA GLN A 662 35.04 14.12 -22.81
C GLN A 662 36.46 13.56 -22.61
N SER A 663 37.33 14.29 -21.92
CA SER A 663 38.65 13.79 -21.51
C SER A 663 38.51 12.99 -20.22
N LEU A 664 39.04 11.77 -20.22
CA LEU A 664 38.98 10.87 -19.07
C LEU A 664 39.77 11.44 -17.89
N MET A 665 39.11 11.62 -16.75
CA MET A 665 39.69 12.12 -15.50
C MET A 665 40.07 10.99 -14.55
N MET A 666 39.17 10.01 -14.39
CA MET A 666 39.40 8.84 -13.54
C MET A 666 38.65 7.62 -14.08
N SER A 667 39.17 6.43 -13.80
CA SER A 667 38.53 5.15 -14.07
C SER A 667 38.67 4.26 -12.85
N VAL A 668 37.56 3.80 -12.29
CA VAL A 668 37.53 3.05 -11.03
C VAL A 668 36.67 1.80 -11.18
N HIS A 669 37.20 0.67 -10.70
CA HIS A 669 36.41 -0.52 -10.45
C HIS A 669 35.60 -0.32 -9.16
N LEU A 670 34.28 -0.26 -9.30
CA LEU A 670 33.39 -0.12 -8.16
C LEU A 670 33.36 -1.41 -7.34
N LYS A 671 32.88 -1.30 -6.10
CA LYS A 671 32.74 -2.42 -5.17
C LYS A 671 31.35 -2.37 -4.53
N ASN A 672 30.96 -3.46 -3.89
CA ASN A 672 29.76 -3.48 -3.05
C ASN A 672 30.06 -2.93 -1.66
#